data_AF-A0A937CJA8-F1
#
_entry.id   AF-A0A937CJA8-F1
#
_cell.length_a   1.000
_cell.length_b   1.000
_cell.length_c   1.000
_cell.angle_alpha   90.00
_cell.angle_beta   90.00
_cell.angle_gamma   90.00
#
_symmetry.space_group_name_H-M   'P 1'
#
loop_
_entity.id
_entity.type
_entity.pdbx_description
1 polymer ?
#
loop_
_entity_poly.entity_id
_entity_poly.type
_entity_poly.pdbx_seq_one_letter_code
_entity_poly.pdbx_strand_id
1 'polypeptide(L)'
;MQRESTIAGKGFRTLVTGFRHCATDRLSAGLLAGGISAFVVAWLPTSAWFWVVGATLIVAWRLRQDVALPRDIRRASHDLHRNRALLEIAGKTAKLGGWVVHLPDRRLEWSDETWAIHERTGETVTFEEGLGYFAPEWRGEIVRQFESCVATGLAFDTEVEIIAGTGRRKWVRSIGVAIRDDMGRISRIQGALQDIDERKRLEKTAGDLERRFADSMENISDAFFQLDTSWRFTYLNHQAERLLERSRSALLGCLIWPEFPEASSGIVRQHYERAVREGRTADFEVFYESLDAWFSVTAYPGPTGLTVYFRDITKRRAADQQLHLLEMAISRIEDFVIITTATSEPGHAHAIVYINDAFVRITGYSQEDSIGRSPGLLQGNRTDIATIKKMDRAIAQTKPIHVELLNYTKDGREYWADMSIAPIVNSDGKATHYVATGRDITERKRAEERLAESEERFAIVAKMTTDAIWDWDIATGRVHWNSNIASVFGHNDVPVEDGFREWEAKLHPDDRARVVSSVLTAINGRAETWREEFRFRRGAGTYAEVLDQGHIIRNSIGKATRMVGGVRDITETRLNEAKRLQAQRLEAIGQLTGGVAHDFNNLLTVIIGTAETLVDEIADPRLSALAQLNHRASRQGAALTCQLLTFAGRQPLEPATLSINSSIRDMEGLLSAALGETIILDLELDPAAGHVRADAAQLEASIMNLCINAHDAMPKGGKVTISTARNANDAVVRVSDEGFGMDSETRAKAFEPFFTTKPFGKGSGLGLSVVYGFVRQSGGRIEIASEPENGTTVSLYFPRLAPTDIPAETFSNGVLDGGSERVLVVEDDPMVGEFAAATLISLGYSVTSAADASEALQILETDGSFDLVFSDVVMPGPIDGRAMASKIAAQYPNLPVVLTTGYADIERISATSRFRPLAKPYTRRQVAEALREAIGASRAIDELFIAHGLTKRRLHSTAQLSVKPSPARLSLMEPIHHDPETAVKE
;
A
#
# COMPACT_ATOMS: atom_id res chain seq x y z
N MET A 1 68.65 -57.54 -0.03
CA MET A 1 67.32 -56.91 -0.20
C MET A 1 66.23 -57.95 0.05
N GLN A 2 65.84 -58.19 1.30
CA GLN A 2 64.84 -59.21 1.67
C GLN A 2 63.58 -58.57 2.30
N ARG A 3 63.29 -57.32 1.91
CA ARG A 3 62.21 -56.50 2.49
C ARG A 3 61.53 -55.55 1.48
N GLU A 4 61.60 -55.86 0.19
CA GLU A 4 60.96 -55.08 -0.89
C GLU A 4 60.09 -55.94 -1.83
N SER A 5 60.22 -57.27 -1.79
CA SER A 5 59.50 -58.21 -2.66
C SER A 5 58.08 -58.58 -2.22
N THR A 6 57.53 -57.94 -1.16
CA THR A 6 56.24 -58.32 -0.56
C THR A 6 55.13 -57.27 -0.71
N ILE A 7 55.42 -56.11 -1.29
CA ILE A 7 54.45 -55.00 -1.42
C ILE A 7 53.85 -54.95 -2.84
N ALA A 8 54.64 -55.23 -3.89
CA ALA A 8 54.16 -55.26 -5.28
C ALA A 8 53.03 -56.31 -5.52
N GLY A 9 53.09 -57.46 -4.85
CA GLY A 9 52.08 -58.53 -4.99
C GLY A 9 50.72 -58.24 -4.31
N LYS A 10 50.67 -57.31 -3.35
CA LYS A 10 49.40 -56.91 -2.70
C LYS A 10 48.65 -55.85 -3.49
N GLY A 11 49.35 -54.90 -4.12
CA GLY A 11 48.71 -53.89 -5.00
C GLY A 11 47.99 -54.52 -6.19
N PHE A 12 48.61 -55.50 -6.86
CA PHE A 12 48.04 -56.14 -8.05
C PHE A 12 46.74 -56.91 -7.77
N ARG A 13 46.62 -57.58 -6.60
CA ARG A 13 45.37 -58.26 -6.23
C ARG A 13 44.24 -57.29 -5.94
N THR A 14 44.51 -56.16 -5.27
CA THR A 14 43.49 -55.12 -5.00
C THR A 14 42.97 -54.47 -6.28
N LEU A 15 43.84 -54.27 -7.29
CA LEU A 15 43.46 -53.78 -8.61
C LEU A 15 42.56 -54.76 -9.37
N VAL A 16 42.83 -56.07 -9.31
CA VAL A 16 42.02 -57.09 -9.98
C VAL A 16 40.66 -57.30 -9.30
N THR A 17 40.55 -57.19 -7.97
CA THR A 17 39.23 -57.18 -7.30
C THR A 17 38.45 -55.88 -7.55
N GLY A 18 39.11 -54.73 -7.65
CA GLY A 18 38.48 -53.46 -8.04
C GLY A 18 37.86 -53.50 -9.44
N PHE A 19 38.60 -54.04 -10.42
CA PHE A 19 38.11 -54.22 -11.80
C PHE A 19 36.86 -55.09 -11.89
N ARG A 20 36.68 -56.05 -10.96
CA ARG A 20 35.52 -56.94 -10.93
C ARG A 20 34.28 -56.33 -10.26
N HIS A 21 34.44 -55.21 -9.54
CA HIS A 21 33.36 -54.49 -8.86
C HIS A 21 32.90 -53.23 -9.61
N CYS A 22 33.68 -52.74 -10.57
CA CYS A 22 33.32 -51.59 -11.42
C CYS A 22 32.64 -51.97 -12.76
N ALA A 23 32.37 -53.26 -13.01
CA ALA A 23 31.72 -53.73 -14.24
C ALA A 23 30.17 -53.65 -14.20
N THR A 24 29.60 -53.11 -13.12
CA THR A 24 28.15 -53.12 -12.85
C THR A 24 27.48 -51.75 -12.87
N ASP A 25 28.19 -50.66 -13.21
CA ASP A 25 27.54 -49.36 -13.36
C ASP A 25 28.14 -48.47 -14.46
N ARG A 26 27.28 -47.68 -15.12
CA ARG A 26 27.55 -47.13 -16.47
C ARG A 26 28.18 -45.73 -16.51
N LEU A 27 28.57 -45.20 -15.35
CA LEU A 27 29.04 -43.81 -15.16
C LEU A 27 30.57 -43.65 -15.03
N SER A 28 31.36 -44.73 -15.12
CA SER A 28 32.81 -44.76 -14.86
C SER A 28 33.70 -44.84 -16.11
N ALA A 29 33.13 -44.78 -17.33
CA ALA A 29 33.90 -44.82 -18.58
C ALA A 29 34.82 -43.60 -18.79
N GLY A 30 34.46 -42.43 -18.23
CA GLY A 30 35.24 -41.19 -18.38
C GLY A 30 36.57 -41.16 -17.62
N LEU A 31 36.74 -42.00 -16.58
CA LEU A 31 37.94 -42.02 -15.74
C LEU A 31 39.01 -43.02 -16.20
N LEU A 32 38.65 -44.00 -17.05
CA LEU A 32 39.61 -44.98 -17.60
C LEU A 32 40.43 -44.45 -18.78
N ALA A 33 39.92 -43.44 -19.50
CA ALA A 33 40.65 -42.78 -20.59
C ALA A 33 41.87 -41.96 -20.11
N GLY A 34 41.87 -41.49 -18.86
CA GLY A 34 43.00 -40.77 -18.27
C GLY A 34 44.11 -41.66 -17.71
N GLY A 35 43.82 -42.94 -17.41
CA GLY A 35 44.74 -43.82 -16.68
C GLY A 35 45.69 -44.67 -17.54
N ILE A 36 45.30 -44.99 -18.77
CA ILE A 36 46.06 -45.95 -19.60
C ILE A 36 47.19 -45.28 -20.40
N SER A 37 47.08 -43.98 -20.71
CA SER A 37 48.11 -43.22 -21.42
C SER A 37 49.42 -43.02 -20.63
N ALA A 38 49.45 -43.34 -19.33
CA ALA A 38 50.61 -43.14 -18.46
C ALA A 38 51.50 -44.39 -18.27
N PHE A 39 51.12 -45.57 -18.75
CA PHE A 39 51.82 -46.84 -18.43
C PHE A 39 52.43 -47.59 -19.62
N VAL A 40 52.29 -47.09 -20.85
CA VAL A 40 52.73 -47.80 -22.08
C VAL A 40 53.97 -47.16 -22.75
N VAL A 41 54.43 -45.99 -22.28
CA VAL A 41 55.57 -45.27 -22.89
C VAL A 41 56.94 -45.70 -22.32
N ALA A 42 56.98 -46.59 -21.33
CA ALA A 42 58.22 -47.01 -20.68
C ALA A 42 58.36 -48.54 -20.61
N TRP A 43 59.21 -49.07 -21.51
CA TRP A 43 59.93 -50.37 -21.52
C TRP A 43 59.52 -51.41 -22.59
N LEU A 44 60.10 -51.30 -23.81
CA LEU A 44 60.94 -52.30 -24.51
C LEU A 44 61.09 -51.96 -26.02
N PRO A 45 62.23 -52.23 -26.70
CA PRO A 45 62.44 -51.87 -28.11
C PRO A 45 61.78 -52.84 -29.13
N THR A 46 61.54 -52.34 -30.35
CA THR A 46 60.43 -52.76 -31.24
C THR A 46 60.78 -53.66 -32.45
N SER A 47 61.63 -54.69 -32.30
CA SER A 47 62.08 -55.51 -33.45
C SER A 47 61.87 -57.04 -33.39
N ALA A 48 61.33 -57.61 -32.30
CA ALA A 48 61.31 -59.08 -32.10
C ALA A 48 60.01 -59.82 -32.51
N TRP A 49 58.91 -59.12 -32.84
CA TRP A 49 57.57 -59.74 -32.89
C TRP A 49 57.24 -60.59 -34.14
N PHE A 50 57.91 -60.38 -35.27
CA PHE A 50 57.47 -60.94 -36.56
C PHE A 50 57.85 -62.40 -36.85
N TRP A 51 58.82 -62.99 -36.12
CA TRP A 51 59.38 -64.31 -36.48
C TRP A 51 58.59 -65.53 -35.96
N VAL A 52 57.74 -65.37 -34.94
CA VAL A 52 57.17 -66.52 -34.21
C VAL A 52 55.97 -67.18 -34.90
N VAL A 53 55.23 -66.45 -35.75
CA VAL A 53 53.93 -66.91 -36.27
C VAL A 53 54.05 -67.89 -37.46
N GLY A 54 55.16 -67.87 -38.20
CA GLY A 54 55.26 -68.58 -39.49
C GLY A 54 55.46 -70.11 -39.44
N ALA A 55 56.01 -70.65 -38.35
CA ALA A 55 56.55 -72.02 -38.35
C ALA A 55 55.48 -73.14 -38.23
N THR A 56 54.32 -72.86 -37.62
CA THR A 56 53.43 -73.89 -37.09
C THR A 56 52.56 -74.61 -38.14
N LEU A 57 52.34 -74.01 -39.31
CA LEU A 57 51.35 -74.47 -40.29
C LEU A 57 51.79 -75.68 -41.16
N ILE A 58 53.09 -75.97 -41.26
CA ILE A 58 53.63 -76.90 -42.26
C ILE A 58 53.47 -78.38 -41.87
N VAL A 59 53.38 -78.70 -40.57
CA VAL A 59 53.50 -80.10 -40.08
C VAL A 59 52.23 -80.93 -40.29
N ALA A 60 51.04 -80.33 -40.24
CA ALA A 60 49.76 -81.06 -40.20
C ALA A 60 49.37 -81.80 -41.50
N TRP A 61 49.99 -81.47 -42.63
CA TRP A 61 49.53 -81.91 -43.96
C TRP A 61 49.89 -83.37 -44.32
N ARG A 62 50.88 -83.98 -43.65
CA ARG A 62 51.65 -85.12 -44.22
C ARG A 62 51.23 -86.55 -43.81
N LEU A 63 50.21 -86.73 -42.97
CA LEU A 63 50.02 -87.97 -42.17
C LEU A 63 48.87 -88.93 -42.57
N ARG A 64 48.27 -88.85 -43.78
CA ARG A 64 46.89 -89.37 -44.01
C ARG A 64 46.66 -90.47 -45.08
N GLN A 65 47.65 -91.17 -45.65
CA GLN A 65 47.43 -91.84 -46.97
C GLN A 65 47.34 -93.38 -47.13
N ASP A 66 47.61 -94.24 -46.13
CA ASP A 66 47.84 -95.71 -46.34
C ASP A 66 47.18 -96.61 -45.26
N VAL A 67 46.86 -97.91 -45.40
CA VAL A 67 46.74 -98.91 -46.51
C VAL A 67 45.83 -100.10 -46.05
N ALA A 68 45.39 -101.04 -46.90
CA ALA A 68 44.49 -102.17 -46.53
C ALA A 68 44.71 -103.51 -47.31
N LEU A 69 44.06 -104.63 -46.88
CA LEU A 69 44.16 -105.99 -47.48
C LEU A 69 42.79 -106.75 -47.66
N PRO A 70 42.69 -107.84 -48.47
CA PRO A 70 41.41 -108.48 -48.89
C PRO A 70 41.22 -110.00 -48.56
N ARG A 71 40.04 -110.66 -48.73
CA ARG A 71 38.63 -110.30 -48.40
C ARG A 71 37.60 -111.46 -48.49
N ASP A 72 37.71 -112.44 -49.40
CA ASP A 72 36.49 -113.10 -49.95
C ASP A 72 35.89 -114.36 -49.28
N ILE A 73 36.66 -115.29 -48.70
CA ILE A 73 36.03 -116.47 -48.04
C ILE A 73 35.47 -116.12 -46.67
N ARG A 74 36.06 -115.12 -45.97
CA ARG A 74 35.40 -114.53 -44.81
C ARG A 74 34.08 -113.87 -45.22
N ARG A 75 34.04 -113.09 -46.32
CA ARG A 75 32.81 -112.45 -46.82
C ARG A 75 31.63 -113.42 -46.84
N ALA A 76 31.64 -114.53 -47.57
CA ALA A 76 30.44 -115.39 -47.67
C ALA A 76 29.85 -115.85 -46.31
N SER A 77 30.67 -116.40 -45.40
CA SER A 77 30.19 -116.86 -44.08
C SER A 77 29.86 -115.68 -43.14
N HIS A 78 30.65 -114.61 -43.21
CA HIS A 78 30.50 -113.42 -42.39
C HIS A 78 29.34 -112.54 -42.89
N ASP A 79 28.97 -112.62 -44.17
CA ASP A 79 27.82 -111.96 -44.80
C ASP A 79 26.53 -112.76 -44.52
N LEU A 80 26.58 -114.10 -44.41
CA LEU A 80 25.43 -114.87 -43.92
C LEU A 80 25.15 -114.57 -42.44
N HIS A 81 26.19 -114.58 -41.59
CA HIS A 81 26.06 -114.21 -40.17
C HIS A 81 25.71 -112.72 -39.99
N ARG A 82 26.28 -111.83 -40.80
CA ARG A 82 25.96 -110.40 -40.79
C ARG A 82 24.56 -110.13 -41.32
N ASN A 83 24.08 -110.81 -42.36
CA ASN A 83 22.70 -110.66 -42.81
C ASN A 83 21.73 -111.18 -41.75
N ARG A 84 22.01 -112.32 -41.10
CA ARG A 84 21.20 -112.81 -39.98
C ARG A 84 21.19 -111.82 -38.81
N ALA A 85 22.36 -111.36 -38.36
CA ALA A 85 22.47 -110.37 -37.28
C ALA A 85 21.86 -109.01 -37.66
N LEU A 86 21.98 -108.56 -38.92
CA LEU A 86 21.33 -107.34 -39.41
C LEU A 86 19.80 -107.50 -39.46
N LEU A 87 19.29 -108.69 -39.82
CA LEU A 87 17.85 -108.97 -39.80
C LEU A 87 17.32 -109.07 -38.36
N GLU A 88 18.06 -109.66 -37.43
CA GLU A 88 17.72 -109.67 -35.99
C GLU A 88 17.78 -108.26 -35.38
N ILE A 89 18.80 -107.46 -35.70
CA ILE A 89 18.89 -106.05 -35.26
C ILE A 89 17.78 -105.21 -35.90
N ALA A 90 17.50 -105.38 -37.20
CA ALA A 90 16.43 -104.68 -37.88
C ALA A 90 15.06 -105.07 -37.34
N GLY A 91 14.81 -106.35 -37.07
CA GLY A 91 13.60 -106.86 -36.42
C GLY A 91 13.42 -106.25 -35.03
N LYS A 92 14.42 -106.33 -34.17
CA LYS A 92 14.39 -105.73 -32.81
C LYS A 92 14.22 -104.21 -32.84
N THR A 93 14.88 -103.52 -33.77
CA THR A 93 14.82 -102.05 -33.89
C THR A 93 13.47 -101.58 -34.47
N ALA A 94 12.94 -102.28 -35.47
CA ALA A 94 11.64 -101.99 -36.07
C ALA A 94 10.45 -102.55 -35.27
N LYS A 95 10.72 -103.24 -34.14
CA LYS A 95 9.77 -104.04 -33.36
C LYS A 95 8.94 -104.97 -34.24
N LEU A 96 9.62 -105.64 -35.19
CA LEU A 96 9.05 -106.46 -36.26
C LEU A 96 9.50 -107.91 -36.07
N GLY A 97 8.54 -108.80 -35.81
CA GLY A 97 8.76 -110.24 -35.71
C GLY A 97 8.25 -111.00 -36.93
N GLY A 98 8.91 -112.10 -37.25
CA GLY A 98 8.52 -113.00 -38.33
C GLY A 98 7.56 -114.09 -37.83
N TRP A 99 6.62 -114.50 -38.68
CA TRP A 99 5.80 -115.68 -38.44
C TRP A 99 5.57 -116.48 -39.72
N VAL A 100 5.43 -117.79 -39.60
CA VAL A 100 5.21 -118.72 -40.73
C VAL A 100 4.15 -119.73 -40.33
N VAL A 101 3.13 -119.91 -41.16
CA VAL A 101 2.17 -121.03 -41.07
C VAL A 101 2.42 -121.99 -42.21
N HIS A 102 2.88 -123.19 -41.90
CA HIS A 102 3.00 -124.29 -42.85
C HIS A 102 1.62 -124.87 -43.18
N LEU A 103 1.44 -125.36 -44.41
CA LEU A 103 0.18 -125.94 -44.89
C LEU A 103 0.45 -127.32 -45.51
N PRO A 104 -0.52 -128.27 -45.41
CA PRO A 104 -1.88 -128.11 -44.89
C PRO A 104 -2.03 -128.27 -43.37
N ASP A 105 -0.94 -128.61 -42.64
CA ASP A 105 -0.95 -128.93 -41.21
C ASP A 105 -1.18 -127.74 -40.27
N ARG A 106 -1.14 -126.50 -40.79
CA ARG A 106 -1.31 -125.24 -40.05
C ARG A 106 -0.30 -125.09 -38.90
N ARG A 107 0.90 -125.66 -39.03
CA ARG A 107 1.97 -125.49 -38.04
C ARG A 107 2.47 -124.05 -38.05
N LEU A 108 2.28 -123.35 -36.93
CA LEU A 108 2.68 -121.95 -36.75
C LEU A 108 4.06 -121.88 -36.08
N GLU A 109 4.98 -121.15 -36.71
CA GLU A 109 6.35 -120.87 -36.25
C GLU A 109 6.53 -119.36 -36.10
N TRP A 110 7.13 -118.93 -34.98
CA TRP A 110 7.34 -117.52 -34.62
C TRP A 110 8.83 -117.23 -34.39
N SER A 111 9.28 -116.03 -34.79
CA SER A 111 10.60 -115.53 -34.36
C SER A 111 10.57 -115.04 -32.91
N ASP A 112 11.75 -114.93 -32.30
CA ASP A 112 11.93 -114.40 -30.94
C ASP A 112 11.28 -113.02 -30.76
N GLU A 113 11.30 -112.18 -31.80
CA GLU A 113 10.65 -110.87 -31.81
C GLU A 113 9.11 -110.99 -31.83
N THR A 114 8.54 -111.99 -32.52
CA THR A 114 7.08 -112.22 -32.48
C THR A 114 6.64 -112.65 -31.09
N TRP A 115 7.43 -113.48 -30.41
CA TRP A 115 7.23 -113.80 -28.99
C TRP A 115 7.34 -112.55 -28.10
N ALA A 116 8.36 -111.71 -28.32
CA ALA A 116 8.57 -110.47 -27.57
C ALA A 116 7.44 -109.43 -27.78
N ILE A 117 6.89 -109.30 -28.99
CA ILE A 117 5.75 -108.41 -29.30
C ILE A 117 4.51 -108.83 -28.51
N HIS A 118 4.25 -110.14 -28.44
CA HIS A 118 3.20 -110.73 -27.62
C HIS A 118 3.51 -110.72 -26.11
N GLU A 119 4.71 -110.29 -25.68
CA GLU A 119 5.19 -110.33 -24.29
C GLU A 119 5.04 -111.72 -23.66
N ARG A 120 5.38 -112.77 -24.43
CA ARG A 120 5.29 -114.18 -24.04
C ARG A 120 6.58 -114.91 -24.39
N THR A 121 6.83 -116.02 -23.73
CA THR A 121 7.95 -116.93 -24.01
C THR A 121 7.41 -118.35 -24.22
N GLY A 122 7.76 -118.99 -25.32
CA GLY A 122 7.41 -120.37 -25.62
C GLY A 122 8.19 -120.89 -26.82
N GLU A 123 8.21 -122.21 -27.01
CA GLU A 123 8.91 -122.84 -28.15
C GLU A 123 7.94 -123.19 -29.31
N THR A 124 6.67 -123.43 -29.00
CA THR A 124 5.61 -123.73 -29.99
C THR A 124 4.31 -123.05 -29.59
N VAL A 125 3.47 -122.78 -30.58
CA VAL A 125 2.11 -122.24 -30.42
C VAL A 125 1.24 -122.82 -31.54
N THR A 126 0.03 -123.28 -31.21
CA THR A 126 -0.90 -123.72 -32.27
C THR A 126 -1.49 -122.52 -33.01
N PHE A 127 -1.96 -122.73 -34.24
CA PHE A 127 -2.62 -121.68 -35.01
C PHE A 127 -3.84 -121.08 -34.27
N GLU A 128 -4.61 -121.92 -33.56
CA GLU A 128 -5.77 -121.50 -32.78
C GLU A 128 -5.40 -120.69 -31.53
N GLU A 129 -4.33 -121.06 -30.82
CA GLU A 129 -3.80 -120.27 -29.69
C GLU A 129 -3.25 -118.92 -30.16
N GLY A 130 -2.53 -118.90 -31.28
CA GLY A 130 -2.02 -117.67 -31.89
C GLY A 130 -3.14 -116.71 -32.29
N LEU A 131 -4.23 -117.22 -32.89
CA LEU A 131 -5.46 -116.46 -33.14
C LEU A 131 -6.11 -115.97 -31.85
N GLY A 132 -6.04 -116.76 -30.77
CA GLY A 132 -6.53 -116.41 -29.45
C GLY A 132 -5.86 -115.16 -28.85
N TYR A 133 -4.65 -114.79 -29.28
CA TYR A 133 -3.94 -113.62 -28.77
C TYR A 133 -4.39 -112.30 -29.43
N PHE A 134 -5.09 -112.33 -30.57
CA PHE A 134 -5.79 -111.14 -31.07
C PHE A 134 -6.97 -110.80 -30.16
N ALA A 135 -7.25 -109.50 -29.97
CA ALA A 135 -8.41 -109.08 -29.18
C ALA A 135 -9.72 -109.57 -29.85
N PRO A 136 -10.75 -109.95 -29.08
CA PRO A 136 -11.93 -110.66 -29.60
C PRO A 136 -12.58 -110.03 -30.84
N GLU A 137 -12.67 -108.70 -30.86
CA GLU A 137 -13.22 -107.92 -31.97
C GLU A 137 -12.43 -108.04 -33.30
N TRP A 138 -11.12 -108.30 -33.25
CA TRP A 138 -10.25 -108.39 -34.43
C TRP A 138 -10.04 -109.82 -34.94
N ARG A 139 -10.33 -110.85 -34.13
CA ARG A 139 -10.14 -112.27 -34.50
C ARG A 139 -10.87 -112.63 -35.80
N GLY A 140 -12.12 -112.20 -35.95
CA GLY A 140 -12.92 -112.46 -37.14
C GLY A 140 -12.45 -111.74 -38.41
N GLU A 141 -11.68 -110.67 -38.28
CA GLU A 141 -11.02 -110.00 -39.41
C GLU A 141 -9.75 -110.75 -39.82
N ILE A 142 -8.86 -111.01 -38.85
CA ILE A 142 -7.59 -111.73 -39.09
C ILE A 142 -7.82 -113.11 -39.69
N VAL A 143 -8.80 -113.88 -39.19
CA VAL A 143 -9.15 -115.18 -39.78
C VAL A 143 -9.60 -115.02 -41.24
N ARG A 144 -10.44 -114.01 -41.55
CA ARG A 144 -10.93 -113.79 -42.92
C ARG A 144 -9.80 -113.40 -43.88
N GLN A 145 -8.89 -112.53 -43.44
CA GLN A 145 -7.72 -112.13 -44.22
C GLN A 145 -6.75 -113.31 -44.43
N PHE A 146 -6.52 -114.12 -43.39
CA PHE A 146 -5.70 -115.32 -43.48
C PHE A 146 -6.29 -116.36 -44.44
N GLU A 147 -7.56 -116.75 -44.28
CA GLU A 147 -8.21 -117.74 -45.16
C GLU A 147 -8.32 -117.23 -46.61
N SER A 148 -8.52 -115.93 -46.81
CA SER A 148 -8.45 -115.30 -48.15
C SER A 148 -7.06 -115.47 -48.77
N CYS A 149 -5.99 -115.25 -48.00
CA CYS A 149 -4.61 -115.49 -48.44
C CYS A 149 -4.32 -116.97 -48.72
N VAL A 150 -4.86 -117.91 -47.92
CA VAL A 150 -4.79 -119.36 -48.20
C VAL A 150 -5.49 -119.71 -49.51
N ALA A 151 -6.68 -119.17 -49.76
CA ALA A 151 -7.50 -119.55 -50.91
C ALA A 151 -7.04 -118.90 -52.23
N THR A 152 -6.58 -117.64 -52.19
CA THR A 152 -6.27 -116.85 -53.39
C THR A 152 -4.78 -116.60 -53.60
N GLY A 153 -3.99 -116.61 -52.53
CA GLY A 153 -2.59 -116.16 -52.53
C GLY A 153 -2.40 -114.64 -52.48
N LEU A 154 -3.47 -113.84 -52.33
CA LEU A 154 -3.37 -112.39 -52.11
C LEU A 154 -2.80 -112.09 -50.73
N ALA A 155 -1.79 -111.23 -50.68
CA ALA A 155 -1.22 -110.76 -49.43
C ALA A 155 -2.20 -109.85 -48.67
N PHE A 156 -2.15 -109.90 -47.34
CA PHE A 156 -2.86 -108.96 -46.47
C PHE A 156 -1.89 -108.09 -45.67
N ASP A 157 -2.34 -106.91 -45.29
CA ASP A 157 -1.65 -105.94 -44.44
C ASP A 157 -2.72 -105.20 -43.63
N THR A 158 -2.77 -105.43 -42.33
CA THR A 158 -3.84 -104.88 -41.48
C THR A 158 -3.34 -104.51 -40.08
N GLU A 159 -3.90 -103.43 -39.52
CA GLU A 159 -3.60 -102.97 -38.17
C GLU A 159 -4.70 -103.43 -37.21
N VAL A 160 -4.32 -104.15 -36.15
CA VAL A 160 -5.24 -104.84 -35.22
C VAL A 160 -4.72 -104.79 -33.80
N GLU A 161 -5.59 -104.99 -32.79
CA GLU A 161 -5.14 -105.14 -31.41
C GLU A 161 -4.87 -106.61 -31.05
N ILE A 162 -3.75 -106.87 -30.37
CA ILE A 162 -3.45 -108.11 -29.63
C ILE A 162 -3.51 -107.87 -28.13
N ILE A 163 -3.70 -108.95 -27.37
CA ILE A 163 -3.61 -109.00 -25.91
C ILE A 163 -2.28 -109.67 -25.55
N ALA A 164 -1.34 -108.86 -25.08
CA ALA A 164 -0.02 -109.31 -24.65
C ALA A 164 -0.10 -110.26 -23.43
N GLY A 165 1.00 -110.96 -23.12
CA GLY A 165 1.10 -111.85 -21.96
C GLY A 165 0.81 -111.16 -20.61
N THR A 166 1.05 -109.85 -20.54
CA THR A 166 0.71 -108.97 -19.40
C THR A 166 -0.78 -108.64 -19.30
N GLY A 167 -1.63 -109.09 -20.23
CA GLY A 167 -3.04 -108.70 -20.35
C GLY A 167 -3.25 -107.34 -21.01
N ARG A 168 -2.18 -106.62 -21.35
CA ARG A 168 -2.23 -105.31 -22.01
C ARG A 168 -2.67 -105.43 -23.47
N ARG A 169 -3.61 -104.60 -23.91
CA ARG A 169 -3.90 -104.40 -25.33
C ARG A 169 -2.77 -103.61 -26.00
N LYS A 170 -2.28 -104.10 -27.15
CA LYS A 170 -1.29 -103.44 -28.01
C LYS A 170 -1.79 -103.40 -29.44
N TRP A 171 -1.54 -102.28 -30.12
CA TRP A 171 -1.70 -102.21 -31.58
C TRP A 171 -0.52 -102.87 -32.29
N VAL A 172 -0.83 -103.78 -33.22
CA VAL A 172 0.14 -104.42 -34.10
C VAL A 172 -0.29 -104.33 -35.56
N ARG A 173 0.68 -104.24 -36.46
CA ARG A 173 0.46 -104.40 -37.91
C ARG A 173 0.82 -105.82 -38.29
N SER A 174 -0.14 -106.57 -38.83
CA SER A 174 0.04 -107.95 -39.28
C SER A 174 0.02 -107.99 -40.82
N ILE A 175 1.11 -108.50 -41.39
CA ILE A 175 1.30 -108.67 -42.84
C ILE A 175 1.48 -110.15 -43.13
N GLY A 176 0.79 -110.71 -44.11
CA GLY A 176 0.92 -112.13 -44.48
C GLY A 176 0.93 -112.34 -45.99
N VAL A 177 1.87 -113.15 -46.48
CA VAL A 177 2.11 -113.44 -47.91
C VAL A 177 2.16 -114.95 -48.14
N ALA A 178 1.43 -115.45 -49.15
CA ALA A 178 1.46 -116.84 -49.55
C ALA A 178 2.73 -117.19 -50.34
N ILE A 179 3.40 -118.28 -49.95
CA ILE A 179 4.55 -118.87 -50.65
C ILE A 179 4.12 -120.19 -51.28
N ARG A 180 4.55 -120.40 -52.53
CA ARG A 180 4.22 -121.59 -53.32
C ARG A 180 5.37 -122.60 -53.33
N ASP A 181 5.05 -123.88 -53.41
CA ASP A 181 6.01 -124.94 -53.72
C ASP A 181 6.40 -124.95 -55.20
N ASP A 182 7.36 -125.80 -55.56
CA ASP A 182 7.79 -126.03 -56.96
C ASP A 182 6.68 -126.59 -57.86
N MET A 183 5.54 -127.00 -57.28
CA MET A 183 4.33 -127.45 -57.98
C MET A 183 3.24 -126.36 -58.06
N GLY A 184 3.55 -125.12 -57.63
CA GLY A 184 2.66 -123.96 -57.69
C GLY A 184 1.58 -123.88 -56.60
N ARG A 185 1.51 -124.87 -55.69
CA ARG A 185 0.54 -124.92 -54.58
C ARG A 185 1.05 -124.09 -53.41
N ILE A 186 0.15 -123.43 -52.68
CA ILE A 186 0.54 -122.63 -51.51
C ILE A 186 0.97 -123.60 -50.39
N SER A 187 2.25 -123.57 -50.04
CA SER A 187 2.89 -124.51 -49.11
C SER A 187 3.09 -123.92 -47.71
N ARG A 188 3.18 -122.59 -47.61
CA ARG A 188 3.18 -121.85 -46.36
C ARG A 188 2.72 -120.41 -46.58
N ILE A 189 2.15 -119.79 -45.56
CA ILE A 189 2.00 -118.34 -45.47
C ILE A 189 3.11 -117.84 -44.55
N GLN A 190 3.91 -116.88 -45.00
CA GLN A 190 4.90 -116.22 -44.16
C GLN A 190 4.58 -114.74 -44.06
N GLY A 191 4.84 -114.16 -42.90
CA GLY A 191 4.40 -112.83 -42.57
C GLY A 191 5.27 -112.15 -41.54
N ALA A 192 4.90 -110.91 -41.25
CA ALA A 192 5.50 -110.12 -40.21
C ALA A 192 4.43 -109.54 -39.28
N LEU A 193 4.79 -109.35 -38.02
CA LEU A 193 3.99 -108.69 -37.01
C LEU A 193 4.80 -107.53 -36.46
N GLN A 194 4.27 -106.31 -36.45
CA GLN A 194 4.98 -105.12 -35.98
C GLN A 194 4.27 -104.47 -34.78
N ASP A 195 4.97 -104.19 -33.68
CA ASP A 195 4.43 -103.36 -32.59
C ASP A 195 4.35 -101.89 -33.05
N ILE A 196 3.12 -101.37 -33.16
CA ILE A 196 2.80 -99.99 -33.55
C ILE A 196 2.06 -99.22 -32.44
N ASP A 197 2.04 -99.77 -31.21
CA ASP A 197 1.33 -99.26 -30.04
C ASP A 197 1.79 -97.84 -29.65
N GLU A 198 3.09 -97.57 -29.77
CA GLU A 198 3.69 -96.26 -29.54
C GLU A 198 3.22 -95.22 -30.57
N ARG A 199 3.18 -95.59 -31.86
CA ARG A 199 2.68 -94.71 -32.93
C ARG A 199 1.20 -94.38 -32.73
N LYS A 200 0.36 -95.37 -32.46
CA LYS A 200 -1.08 -95.16 -32.21
C LYS A 200 -1.36 -94.29 -30.98
N ARG A 201 -0.53 -94.38 -29.93
CA ARG A 201 -0.63 -93.45 -28.79
C ARG A 201 -0.26 -92.02 -29.16
N LEU A 202 0.82 -91.81 -29.93
CA LEU A 202 1.23 -90.47 -30.37
C LEU A 202 0.18 -89.84 -31.30
N GLU A 203 -0.32 -90.59 -32.29
CA GLU A 203 -1.41 -90.16 -33.18
C GLU A 203 -2.66 -89.72 -32.37
N LYS A 204 -3.08 -90.52 -31.38
CA LYS A 204 -4.22 -90.19 -30.51
C LYS A 204 -3.96 -88.99 -29.59
N THR A 205 -2.77 -88.92 -28.98
CA THR A 205 -2.43 -87.82 -28.06
C THR A 205 -2.33 -86.48 -28.79
N ALA A 206 -1.81 -86.48 -30.03
CA ALA A 206 -1.79 -85.28 -30.86
C ALA A 206 -3.22 -84.77 -31.18
N GLY A 207 -4.11 -85.65 -31.64
CA GLY A 207 -5.50 -85.27 -31.95
C GLY A 207 -6.32 -84.84 -30.71
N ASP A 208 -6.10 -85.46 -29.56
CA ASP A 208 -6.72 -85.04 -28.28
C ASP A 208 -6.15 -83.68 -27.81
N LEU A 209 -4.88 -83.38 -28.07
CA LEU A 209 -4.26 -82.09 -27.73
C LEU A 209 -4.74 -80.98 -28.66
N GLU A 210 -4.84 -81.23 -29.98
CA GLU A 210 -5.36 -80.27 -30.96
C GLU A 210 -6.82 -79.87 -30.65
N ARG A 211 -7.68 -80.85 -30.33
CA ARG A 211 -9.06 -80.56 -29.92
C ARG A 211 -9.11 -79.73 -28.63
N ARG A 212 -8.37 -80.13 -27.60
CA ARG A 212 -8.31 -79.35 -26.34
C ARG A 212 -7.77 -77.94 -26.54
N PHE A 213 -6.83 -77.75 -27.47
CA PHE A 213 -6.30 -76.44 -27.80
C PHE A 213 -7.36 -75.57 -28.50
N ALA A 214 -8.07 -76.13 -29.48
CA ALA A 214 -9.20 -75.45 -30.13
C ALA A 214 -10.32 -75.09 -29.13
N ASP A 215 -10.77 -76.04 -28.30
CA ASP A 215 -11.80 -75.82 -27.28
C ASP A 215 -11.37 -74.78 -26.24
N SER A 216 -10.09 -74.75 -25.87
CA SER A 216 -9.56 -73.73 -24.95
C SER A 216 -9.58 -72.34 -25.58
N MET A 217 -9.19 -72.23 -26.85
CA MET A 217 -9.15 -70.97 -27.60
C MET A 217 -10.55 -70.37 -27.82
N GLU A 218 -11.58 -71.20 -28.03
CA GLU A 218 -12.99 -70.72 -28.10
C GLU A 218 -13.52 -70.17 -26.77
N ASN A 219 -13.05 -70.71 -25.63
CA ASN A 219 -13.58 -70.40 -24.30
C ASN A 219 -12.79 -69.34 -23.51
N ILE A 220 -11.73 -68.76 -24.08
CA ILE A 220 -11.03 -67.61 -23.47
C ILE A 220 -12.00 -66.41 -23.40
N SER A 221 -12.05 -65.74 -22.24
CA SER A 221 -12.96 -64.62 -21.97
C SER A 221 -12.60 -63.32 -22.69
N ASP A 222 -11.33 -63.17 -23.09
CA ASP A 222 -10.88 -62.05 -23.91
C ASP A 222 -11.11 -62.35 -25.40
N ALA A 223 -11.43 -61.31 -26.16
CA ALA A 223 -11.51 -61.41 -27.60
C ALA A 223 -10.10 -61.48 -28.18
N PHE A 224 -9.87 -62.39 -29.12
CA PHE A 224 -8.62 -62.41 -29.85
C PHE A 224 -8.78 -62.95 -31.27
N PHE A 225 -7.90 -62.47 -32.15
CA PHE A 225 -7.77 -62.93 -33.52
C PHE A 225 -6.30 -63.06 -33.92
N GLN A 226 -6.04 -63.78 -35.00
CA GLN A 226 -4.72 -63.93 -35.58
C GLN A 226 -4.73 -63.47 -37.04
N LEU A 227 -3.69 -62.74 -37.42
CA LEU A 227 -3.42 -62.28 -38.77
C LEU A 227 -2.19 -63.02 -39.34
N ASP A 228 -2.18 -63.29 -40.64
CA ASP A 228 -0.98 -63.75 -41.36
C ASP A 228 0.00 -62.60 -41.66
N THR A 229 1.13 -62.92 -42.29
CA THR A 229 2.14 -61.94 -42.75
C THR A 229 1.64 -61.01 -43.86
N SER A 230 0.47 -61.28 -44.44
CA SER A 230 -0.24 -60.44 -45.42
C SER A 230 -1.37 -59.63 -44.80
N TRP A 231 -1.52 -59.61 -43.47
CA TRP A 231 -2.59 -58.93 -42.72
C TRP A 231 -4.00 -59.51 -42.89
N ARG A 232 -4.13 -60.80 -43.21
CA ARG A 232 -5.41 -61.50 -43.36
C ARG A 232 -5.77 -62.28 -42.11
N PHE A 233 -7.05 -62.29 -41.70
CA PHE A 233 -7.49 -63.09 -40.57
C PHE A 233 -7.33 -64.59 -40.85
N THR A 234 -6.56 -65.29 -40.01
CA THR A 234 -6.39 -66.75 -40.04
C THR A 234 -7.18 -67.45 -38.95
N TYR A 235 -7.49 -66.76 -37.85
CA TYR A 235 -8.31 -67.25 -36.75
C TYR A 235 -9.00 -66.08 -36.03
N LEU A 236 -10.18 -66.31 -35.47
CA LEU A 236 -10.79 -65.49 -34.43
C LEU A 236 -11.70 -66.35 -33.55
N ASN A 237 -11.76 -66.05 -32.24
CA ASN A 237 -12.64 -66.74 -31.29
C ASN A 237 -14.05 -66.11 -31.25
N HIS A 238 -15.01 -66.82 -30.65
CA HIS A 238 -16.37 -66.32 -30.49
C HIS A 238 -16.47 -64.96 -29.75
N GLN A 239 -15.55 -64.66 -28.83
CA GLN A 239 -15.53 -63.35 -28.16
C GLN A 239 -15.15 -62.21 -29.13
N ALA A 240 -14.23 -62.45 -30.07
CA ALA A 240 -13.91 -61.50 -31.13
C ALA A 240 -15.05 -61.31 -32.13
N GLU A 241 -15.78 -62.38 -32.49
CA GLU A 241 -16.99 -62.25 -33.33
C GLU A 241 -18.04 -61.35 -32.68
N ARG A 242 -18.21 -61.47 -31.35
CA ARG A 242 -19.15 -60.65 -30.57
C ARG A 242 -18.70 -59.19 -30.43
N LEU A 243 -17.43 -58.93 -30.11
CA LEU A 243 -16.94 -57.56 -29.89
C LEU A 243 -16.69 -56.77 -31.19
N LEU A 244 -16.45 -57.45 -32.32
CA LEU A 244 -16.28 -56.81 -33.62
C LEU A 244 -17.57 -56.73 -34.45
N GLU A 245 -18.69 -57.25 -33.94
CA GLU A 245 -20.00 -57.32 -34.63
C GLU A 245 -19.92 -57.89 -36.05
N ARG A 246 -19.07 -58.92 -36.23
CA ARG A 246 -18.76 -59.55 -37.52
C ARG A 246 -18.56 -61.06 -37.34
N SER A 247 -19.21 -61.86 -38.17
CA SER A 247 -19.03 -63.31 -38.13
C SER A 247 -17.65 -63.73 -38.63
N ARG A 248 -17.13 -64.82 -38.06
CA ARG A 248 -15.88 -65.45 -38.48
C ARG A 248 -15.86 -65.82 -39.96
N SER A 249 -17.00 -66.27 -40.50
CA SER A 249 -17.16 -66.58 -41.92
C SER A 249 -17.01 -65.38 -42.86
N ALA A 250 -17.21 -64.16 -42.39
CA ALA A 250 -17.02 -62.93 -43.17
C ALA A 250 -15.59 -62.40 -43.10
N LEU A 251 -14.89 -62.63 -41.97
CA LEU A 251 -13.54 -62.09 -41.75
C LEU A 251 -12.41 -63.03 -42.16
N LEU A 252 -12.55 -64.35 -42.05
CA LEU A 252 -11.46 -65.30 -42.37
C LEU A 252 -10.99 -65.17 -43.82
N GLY A 253 -9.69 -64.99 -44.01
CA GLY A 253 -9.03 -64.74 -45.30
C GLY A 253 -9.12 -63.30 -45.81
N CYS A 254 -10.02 -62.48 -45.25
CA CYS A 254 -10.12 -61.04 -45.55
C CYS A 254 -8.99 -60.26 -44.89
N LEU A 255 -8.60 -59.15 -45.52
CA LEU A 255 -7.60 -58.22 -44.95
C LEU A 255 -8.23 -57.43 -43.81
N ILE A 256 -7.49 -57.18 -42.73
CA ILE A 256 -8.01 -56.35 -41.63
C ILE A 256 -8.29 -54.90 -42.06
N TRP A 257 -7.50 -54.33 -42.97
CA TRP A 257 -7.60 -52.91 -43.31
C TRP A 257 -8.88 -52.49 -44.07
N PRO A 258 -9.41 -53.26 -45.04
CA PRO A 258 -10.69 -52.94 -45.69
C PRO A 258 -11.91 -53.28 -44.83
N GLU A 259 -11.85 -54.37 -44.04
CA GLU A 259 -12.93 -54.76 -43.13
C GLU A 259 -13.07 -53.78 -41.95
N PHE A 260 -11.95 -53.20 -41.53
CA PHE A 260 -11.86 -52.23 -40.44
C PHE A 260 -11.05 -50.98 -40.88
N PRO A 261 -11.66 -50.07 -41.69
CA PRO A 261 -10.96 -48.90 -42.25
C PRO A 261 -10.36 -47.97 -41.19
N GLU A 262 -11.00 -47.83 -40.03
CA GLU A 262 -10.51 -47.03 -38.89
C GLU A 262 -9.15 -47.54 -38.36
N ALA A 263 -8.91 -48.85 -38.40
CA ALA A 263 -7.61 -49.42 -38.05
C ALA A 263 -6.53 -49.09 -39.11
N SER A 264 -6.90 -48.79 -40.36
CA SER A 264 -5.98 -48.72 -41.52
C SER A 264 -5.11 -47.46 -41.62
N SER A 265 -5.49 -46.38 -40.94
CA SER A 265 -4.79 -45.08 -40.98
C SER A 265 -4.42 -44.53 -39.60
N GLY A 266 -4.91 -45.15 -38.52
CA GLY A 266 -4.74 -44.69 -37.15
C GLY A 266 -3.63 -45.38 -36.35
N ILE A 267 -3.73 -45.23 -35.03
CA ILE A 267 -2.79 -45.77 -34.04
C ILE A 267 -2.64 -47.30 -34.15
N VAL A 268 -3.73 -48.02 -34.42
CA VAL A 268 -3.78 -49.49 -34.53
C VAL A 268 -2.74 -50.03 -35.51
N ARG A 269 -2.76 -49.55 -36.76
CA ARG A 269 -1.80 -49.97 -37.79
C ARG A 269 -0.36 -49.64 -37.43
N GLN A 270 -0.10 -48.47 -36.85
CA GLN A 270 1.25 -48.10 -36.43
C GLN A 270 1.78 -49.08 -35.39
N HIS A 271 0.98 -49.43 -34.38
CA HIS A 271 1.37 -50.42 -33.38
C HIS A 271 1.52 -51.83 -33.94
N TYR A 272 0.64 -52.27 -34.85
CA TYR A 272 0.72 -53.61 -35.46
C TYR A 272 1.95 -53.74 -36.39
N GLU A 273 2.15 -52.79 -37.31
CA GLU A 273 3.33 -52.77 -38.18
C GLU A 273 4.62 -52.65 -37.38
N ARG A 274 4.61 -51.89 -36.27
CA ARG A 274 5.74 -51.78 -35.35
C ARG A 274 6.01 -53.09 -34.61
N ALA A 275 4.97 -53.76 -34.11
CA ALA A 275 5.12 -55.03 -33.40
C ALA A 275 5.79 -56.10 -34.29
N VAL A 276 5.30 -56.26 -35.53
CA VAL A 276 5.88 -57.18 -36.51
C VAL A 276 7.31 -56.79 -36.89
N ARG A 277 7.59 -55.49 -37.11
CA ARG A 277 8.90 -54.99 -37.53
C ARG A 277 9.97 -55.07 -36.44
N GLU A 278 9.62 -54.79 -35.18
CA GLU A 278 10.55 -54.80 -34.04
C GLU A 278 10.62 -56.18 -33.36
N GLY A 279 9.72 -57.12 -33.68
CA GLY A 279 9.62 -58.40 -32.99
C GLY A 279 9.23 -58.27 -31.52
N ARG A 280 8.46 -57.22 -31.17
CA ARG A 280 8.06 -56.89 -29.80
C ARG A 280 6.55 -56.78 -29.68
N THR A 281 6.01 -57.20 -28.54
CA THR A 281 4.60 -56.97 -28.22
C THR A 281 4.30 -55.47 -28.21
N ALA A 282 3.22 -55.06 -28.87
CA ALA A 282 2.65 -53.72 -28.72
C ALA A 282 1.42 -53.79 -27.82
N ASP A 283 1.31 -52.87 -26.88
CA ASP A 283 0.18 -52.76 -25.94
C ASP A 283 -0.30 -51.31 -25.93
N PHE A 284 -1.59 -51.08 -26.14
CA PHE A 284 -2.18 -49.74 -26.27
C PHE A 284 -3.69 -49.74 -26.03
N GLU A 285 -4.23 -48.59 -25.62
CA GLU A 285 -5.69 -48.35 -25.59
C GLU A 285 -6.12 -47.54 -26.82
N VAL A 286 -7.27 -47.86 -27.39
CA VAL A 286 -7.84 -47.16 -28.54
C VAL A 286 -9.37 -47.06 -28.42
N PHE A 287 -9.93 -45.91 -28.75
CA PHE A 287 -11.36 -45.76 -28.97
C PHE A 287 -11.70 -46.13 -30.41
N TYR A 288 -12.74 -46.93 -30.59
CA TYR A 288 -13.19 -47.40 -31.90
C TYR A 288 -14.54 -46.76 -32.24
N GLU A 289 -14.56 -45.88 -33.23
CA GLU A 289 -15.73 -45.02 -33.52
C GLU A 289 -16.91 -45.86 -34.05
N SER A 290 -16.65 -46.81 -34.95
CA SER A 290 -17.67 -47.74 -35.46
C SER A 290 -18.32 -48.64 -34.40
N LEU A 291 -17.72 -48.81 -33.22
CA LEU A 291 -18.20 -49.69 -32.14
C LEU A 291 -18.57 -48.95 -30.84
N ASP A 292 -18.43 -47.61 -30.83
CA ASP A 292 -18.65 -46.72 -29.67
C ASP A 292 -18.01 -47.23 -28.36
N ALA A 293 -16.80 -47.80 -28.46
CA ALA A 293 -16.17 -48.53 -27.34
C ALA A 293 -14.66 -48.26 -27.25
N TRP A 294 -14.15 -48.25 -26.02
CA TRP A 294 -12.72 -48.27 -25.72
C TRP A 294 -12.21 -49.70 -25.59
N PHE A 295 -11.19 -50.04 -26.37
CA PHE A 295 -10.49 -51.31 -26.28
C PHE A 295 -9.07 -51.14 -25.76
N SER A 296 -8.69 -51.97 -24.79
CA SER A 296 -7.27 -52.28 -24.52
C SER A 296 -6.87 -53.39 -25.51
N VAL A 297 -5.76 -53.19 -26.23
CA VAL A 297 -5.31 -54.05 -27.34
C VAL A 297 -3.84 -54.42 -27.15
N THR A 298 -3.57 -55.72 -27.11
CA THR A 298 -2.21 -56.27 -26.98
C THR A 298 -1.89 -57.20 -28.15
N ALA A 299 -0.91 -56.82 -28.96
CA ALA A 299 -0.54 -57.47 -30.22
C ALA A 299 0.85 -58.13 -30.13
N TYR A 300 0.89 -59.46 -30.23
CA TYR A 300 2.06 -60.31 -30.11
C TYR A 300 2.56 -60.78 -31.49
N PRO A 301 3.76 -60.36 -31.93
CA PRO A 301 4.33 -60.84 -33.19
C PRO A 301 4.83 -62.28 -33.05
N GLY A 302 4.57 -63.10 -34.08
CA GLY A 302 4.98 -64.50 -34.14
C GLY A 302 5.52 -64.89 -35.51
N PRO A 303 6.10 -66.10 -35.65
CA PRO A 303 6.72 -66.54 -36.90
C PRO A 303 5.74 -66.72 -38.07
N THR A 304 4.43 -66.80 -37.79
CA THR A 304 3.36 -66.95 -38.79
C THR A 304 2.54 -65.68 -39.02
N GLY A 305 2.80 -64.58 -38.30
CA GLY A 305 2.04 -63.33 -38.40
C GLY A 305 1.88 -62.61 -37.06
N LEU A 306 0.70 -62.08 -36.77
CA LEU A 306 0.41 -61.28 -35.56
C LEU A 306 -0.83 -61.82 -34.82
N THR A 307 -0.69 -62.12 -33.53
CA THR A 307 -1.83 -62.48 -32.66
C THR A 307 -2.25 -61.28 -31.84
N VAL A 308 -3.53 -60.90 -31.89
CA VAL A 308 -4.07 -59.71 -31.24
C VAL A 308 -5.11 -60.13 -30.21
N TYR A 309 -4.90 -59.72 -28.95
CA TYR A 309 -5.90 -59.77 -27.88
C TYR A 309 -6.50 -58.39 -27.67
N PHE A 310 -7.78 -58.31 -27.37
CA PHE A 310 -8.47 -57.06 -27.06
C PHE A 310 -9.63 -57.24 -26.08
N ARG A 311 -9.88 -56.20 -25.28
CA ARG A 311 -10.92 -56.19 -24.25
C ARG A 311 -11.59 -54.82 -24.18
N ASP A 312 -12.92 -54.80 -24.14
CA ASP A 312 -13.72 -53.61 -23.83
C ASP A 312 -13.42 -53.13 -22.39
N ILE A 313 -12.98 -51.88 -22.26
CA ILE A 313 -12.66 -51.20 -21.00
C ILE A 313 -13.56 -49.99 -20.73
N THR A 314 -14.61 -49.77 -21.55
CA THR A 314 -15.45 -48.57 -21.55
C THR A 314 -16.07 -48.28 -20.18
N LYS A 315 -16.63 -49.30 -19.51
CA LYS A 315 -17.20 -49.16 -18.16
C LYS A 315 -16.18 -48.81 -17.08
N ARG A 316 -14.95 -49.33 -17.20
CA ARG A 316 -13.85 -49.03 -16.27
C ARG A 316 -13.39 -47.59 -16.47
N ARG A 317 -13.14 -47.18 -17.72
CA ARG A 317 -12.83 -45.79 -18.10
C ARG A 317 -13.84 -44.80 -17.54
N ALA A 318 -15.14 -45.09 -17.68
CA ALA A 318 -16.20 -44.23 -17.15
C ALA A 318 -16.18 -44.10 -15.62
N ALA A 319 -15.98 -45.21 -14.89
CA ALA A 319 -15.89 -45.19 -13.42
C ALA A 319 -14.63 -44.47 -12.91
N ASP A 320 -13.47 -44.75 -13.52
CA ASP A 320 -12.20 -44.09 -13.20
C ASP A 320 -12.29 -42.57 -13.51
N GLN A 321 -12.92 -42.18 -14.62
CA GLN A 321 -13.22 -40.78 -14.94
C GLN A 321 -14.20 -40.13 -13.95
N GLN A 322 -15.22 -40.84 -13.48
CA GLN A 322 -16.18 -40.30 -12.51
C GLN A 322 -15.55 -40.10 -11.12
N LEU A 323 -14.72 -41.03 -10.66
CA LEU A 323 -13.94 -40.86 -9.43
C LEU A 323 -12.95 -39.70 -9.57
N HIS A 324 -12.19 -39.65 -10.66
CA HIS A 324 -11.26 -38.56 -10.92
C HIS A 324 -11.98 -37.20 -11.05
N LEU A 325 -13.19 -37.16 -11.62
CA LEU A 325 -14.02 -35.97 -11.69
C LEU A 325 -14.49 -35.52 -10.29
N LEU A 326 -14.85 -36.46 -9.40
CA LEU A 326 -15.23 -36.14 -8.02
C LEU A 326 -14.03 -35.66 -7.18
N GLU A 327 -12.86 -36.29 -7.33
CA GLU A 327 -11.61 -35.83 -6.71
C GLU A 327 -11.22 -34.44 -7.22
N MET A 328 -11.19 -34.24 -8.55
CA MET A 328 -10.93 -32.92 -9.14
C MET A 328 -11.97 -31.88 -8.74
N ALA A 329 -13.25 -32.25 -8.60
CA ALA A 329 -14.28 -31.35 -8.11
C ALA A 329 -13.98 -30.91 -6.69
N ILE A 330 -13.80 -31.85 -5.74
CA ILE A 330 -13.54 -31.56 -4.31
C ILE A 330 -12.24 -30.77 -4.11
N SER A 331 -11.18 -31.08 -4.87
CA SER A 331 -9.93 -30.30 -4.87
C SER A 331 -10.06 -28.90 -5.47
N ARG A 332 -10.99 -28.69 -6.42
CA ARG A 332 -11.26 -27.38 -7.04
C ARG A 332 -12.36 -26.56 -6.36
N ILE A 333 -13.07 -27.10 -5.36
CA ILE A 333 -13.97 -26.28 -4.51
C ILE A 333 -13.13 -25.13 -3.91
N GLU A 334 -13.64 -23.90 -3.98
CA GLU A 334 -12.96 -22.73 -3.44
C GLU A 334 -12.99 -22.70 -1.90
N ASP A 335 -14.05 -23.26 -1.32
CA ASP A 335 -14.21 -23.53 0.11
C ASP A 335 -13.26 -24.65 0.57
N PHE A 336 -12.67 -24.47 1.75
CA PHE A 336 -11.88 -25.53 2.37
C PHE A 336 -12.78 -26.66 2.87
N VAL A 337 -12.33 -27.90 2.68
CA VAL A 337 -13.00 -29.11 3.17
C VAL A 337 -12.08 -29.81 4.15
N ILE A 338 -12.62 -30.19 5.30
CA ILE A 338 -11.95 -30.98 6.34
C ILE A 338 -12.85 -32.17 6.66
N ILE A 339 -12.29 -33.38 6.73
CA ILE A 339 -12.99 -34.53 7.33
C ILE A 339 -12.25 -34.95 8.58
N THR A 340 -12.96 -35.14 9.69
CA THR A 340 -12.41 -35.59 10.97
C THR A 340 -13.05 -36.88 11.46
N THR A 341 -12.39 -37.61 12.36
CA THR A 341 -12.99 -38.77 13.04
C THR A 341 -14.03 -38.36 14.09
N ALA A 342 -15.07 -39.19 14.27
CA ALA A 342 -16.09 -39.01 15.31
C ALA A 342 -15.75 -39.68 16.66
N THR A 343 -14.53 -40.20 16.82
CA THR A 343 -14.09 -40.97 18.01
C THR A 343 -14.34 -40.21 19.31
N SER A 344 -15.02 -40.86 20.25
CA SER A 344 -15.55 -40.25 21.48
C SER A 344 -14.70 -40.53 22.72
N GLU A 345 -13.41 -40.82 22.56
CA GLU A 345 -12.52 -41.09 23.70
C GLU A 345 -12.08 -39.79 24.38
N PRO A 346 -12.23 -39.66 25.71
CA PRO A 346 -11.82 -38.45 26.42
C PRO A 346 -10.29 -38.28 26.37
N GLY A 347 -9.84 -37.33 25.54
CA GLY A 347 -8.42 -37.04 25.29
C GLY A 347 -8.03 -37.12 23.82
N HIS A 348 -8.78 -37.86 22.99
CA HIS A 348 -8.57 -37.91 21.53
C HIS A 348 -9.50 -36.90 20.86
N ALA A 349 -8.93 -35.78 20.41
CA ALA A 349 -9.65 -34.78 19.63
C ALA A 349 -10.10 -35.35 18.27
N HIS A 350 -11.10 -34.71 17.66
CA HIS A 350 -11.57 -35.01 16.30
C HIS A 350 -10.43 -34.90 15.30
N ALA A 351 -9.79 -36.02 14.98
CA ALA A 351 -8.54 -36.04 14.23
C ALA A 351 -8.83 -35.84 12.74
N ILE A 352 -8.17 -34.87 12.11
CA ILE A 352 -8.29 -34.60 10.67
C ILE A 352 -7.75 -35.81 9.90
N VAL A 353 -8.56 -36.39 9.03
CA VAL A 353 -8.21 -37.53 8.14
C VAL A 353 -8.15 -37.14 6.67
N TYR A 354 -8.75 -36.02 6.29
CA TYR A 354 -8.69 -35.47 4.94
C TYR A 354 -8.80 -33.94 4.95
N ILE A 355 -8.08 -33.31 4.02
CA ILE A 355 -8.17 -31.90 3.66
C ILE A 355 -8.12 -31.77 2.12
N ASN A 356 -8.75 -30.74 1.55
CA ASN A 356 -8.60 -30.42 0.12
C ASN A 356 -7.54 -29.32 -0.13
N ASP A 357 -7.21 -29.07 -1.40
CA ASP A 357 -6.21 -28.04 -1.77
C ASP A 357 -6.59 -26.63 -1.29
N ALA A 358 -7.89 -26.32 -1.21
CA ALA A 358 -8.37 -25.04 -0.71
C ALA A 358 -8.04 -24.82 0.78
N PHE A 359 -8.10 -25.86 1.61
CA PHE A 359 -7.61 -25.80 2.99
C PHE A 359 -6.14 -25.38 3.03
N VAL A 360 -5.29 -26.00 2.20
CA VAL A 360 -3.85 -25.68 2.17
C VAL A 360 -3.61 -24.25 1.69
N ARG A 361 -4.32 -23.79 0.65
CA ARG A 361 -4.21 -22.40 0.15
C ARG A 361 -4.67 -21.34 1.15
N ILE A 362 -5.81 -21.57 1.83
CA ILE A 362 -6.43 -20.59 2.73
C ILE A 362 -5.68 -20.54 4.06
N THR A 363 -5.38 -21.71 4.63
CA THR A 363 -4.83 -21.82 6.00
C THR A 363 -3.31 -21.87 6.05
N GLY A 364 -2.63 -22.24 4.96
CA GLY A 364 -1.17 -22.41 4.92
C GLY A 364 -0.64 -23.66 5.64
N TYR A 365 -1.50 -24.49 6.24
CA TYR A 365 -1.11 -25.77 6.82
C TYR A 365 -1.06 -26.86 5.75
N SER A 366 0.05 -27.60 5.70
CA SER A 366 0.20 -28.74 4.79
C SER A 366 -0.56 -29.97 5.28
N GLN A 367 -0.65 -31.00 4.44
CA GLN A 367 -1.21 -32.29 4.83
C GLN A 367 -0.43 -32.93 6.00
N GLU A 368 0.91 -32.83 5.99
CA GLU A 368 1.77 -33.33 7.08
C GLU A 368 1.58 -32.55 8.40
N ASP A 369 1.28 -31.25 8.33
CA ASP A 369 0.99 -30.45 9.52
C ASP A 369 -0.39 -30.75 10.14
N SER A 370 -1.35 -31.23 9.32
CA SER A 370 -2.78 -31.22 9.64
C SER A 370 -3.34 -32.60 9.98
N ILE A 371 -2.96 -33.63 9.23
CA ILE A 371 -3.48 -34.99 9.42
C ILE A 371 -3.16 -35.50 10.83
N GLY A 372 -4.15 -36.09 11.49
CA GLY A 372 -4.05 -36.58 12.87
C GLY A 372 -4.20 -35.50 13.96
N ARG A 373 -4.29 -34.21 13.62
CA ARG A 373 -4.49 -33.12 14.59
C ARG A 373 -5.95 -32.70 14.71
N SER A 374 -6.24 -31.90 15.73
CA SER A 374 -7.55 -31.24 15.92
C SER A 374 -7.68 -30.00 15.03
N PRO A 375 -8.86 -29.73 14.42
CA PRO A 375 -9.17 -28.46 13.76
C PRO A 375 -9.00 -27.21 14.66
N GLY A 376 -8.94 -27.39 15.99
CA GLY A 376 -8.61 -26.32 16.93
C GLY A 376 -7.24 -25.65 16.67
N LEU A 377 -6.37 -26.24 15.85
CA LEU A 377 -5.13 -25.60 15.39
C LEU A 377 -5.34 -24.29 14.62
N LEU A 378 -6.54 -24.08 14.04
CA LEU A 378 -6.91 -22.85 13.34
C LEU A 378 -7.41 -21.73 14.28
N GLN A 379 -7.57 -22.01 15.56
CA GLN A 379 -8.12 -21.07 16.54
C GLN A 379 -7.00 -20.29 17.24
N GLY A 380 -7.27 -19.05 17.63
CA GLY A 380 -6.29 -18.17 18.28
C GLY A 380 -6.93 -17.27 19.35
N ASN A 381 -6.19 -16.24 19.76
CA ASN A 381 -6.51 -15.45 20.95
C ASN A 381 -7.81 -14.61 20.85
N ARG A 382 -8.22 -14.19 19.65
CA ARG A 382 -9.47 -13.44 19.41
C ARG A 382 -10.60 -14.30 18.82
N THR A 383 -10.39 -15.62 18.69
CA THR A 383 -11.45 -16.56 18.30
C THR A 383 -12.52 -16.60 19.40
N ASP A 384 -13.79 -16.43 19.04
CA ASP A 384 -14.88 -16.40 20.03
C ASP A 384 -15.11 -17.77 20.71
N ILE A 385 -14.80 -17.80 22.01
CA ILE A 385 -14.96 -18.95 22.91
C ILE A 385 -16.44 -19.36 23.05
N ALA A 386 -17.39 -18.41 22.94
CA ALA A 386 -18.81 -18.75 23.02
C ALA A 386 -19.27 -19.56 21.79
N THR A 387 -18.81 -19.17 20.60
CA THR A 387 -19.06 -19.89 19.34
C THR A 387 -18.36 -21.24 19.31
N ILE A 388 -17.12 -21.36 19.81
CA ILE A 388 -16.46 -22.68 19.98
C ILE A 388 -17.31 -23.62 20.86
N LYS A 389 -17.74 -23.16 22.05
CA LYS A 389 -18.60 -23.96 22.96
C LYS A 389 -19.94 -24.36 22.33
N LYS A 390 -20.48 -23.54 21.43
CA LYS A 390 -21.71 -23.84 20.67
C LYS A 390 -21.46 -24.96 19.64
N MET A 391 -20.32 -24.91 18.96
CA MET A 391 -19.85 -25.93 18.01
C MET A 391 -19.60 -27.27 18.70
N ASP A 392 -18.81 -27.29 19.78
CA ASP A 392 -18.53 -28.50 20.56
C ASP A 392 -19.82 -29.19 21.05
N ARG A 393 -20.79 -28.40 21.51
CA ARG A 393 -22.11 -28.91 21.96
C ARG A 393 -22.91 -29.53 20.81
N ALA A 394 -22.84 -28.98 19.60
CA ALA A 394 -23.55 -29.54 18.44
C ALA A 394 -22.91 -30.85 17.97
N ILE A 395 -21.57 -30.90 17.93
CA ILE A 395 -20.79 -32.09 17.60
C ILE A 395 -21.06 -33.20 18.64
N ALA A 396 -21.01 -32.88 19.93
CA ALA A 396 -21.35 -33.83 21.01
C ALA A 396 -22.80 -34.36 20.93
N GLN A 397 -23.72 -33.61 20.31
CA GLN A 397 -25.11 -34.02 20.06
C GLN A 397 -25.33 -34.69 18.69
N THR A 398 -24.28 -34.88 17.88
CA THR A 398 -24.38 -35.37 16.49
C THR A 398 -25.36 -34.56 15.65
N LYS A 399 -25.31 -33.22 15.77
CA LYS A 399 -26.16 -32.28 15.02
C LYS A 399 -25.32 -31.44 14.06
N PRO A 400 -25.84 -31.13 12.86
CA PRO A 400 -25.20 -30.16 11.99
C PRO A 400 -25.22 -28.76 12.63
N ILE A 401 -24.17 -27.98 12.37
CA ILE A 401 -24.07 -26.59 12.83
C ILE A 401 -23.44 -25.71 11.74
N HIS A 402 -23.83 -24.44 11.74
CA HIS A 402 -23.25 -23.38 10.93
C HIS A 402 -22.79 -22.24 11.85
N VAL A 403 -21.56 -21.74 11.62
CA VAL A 403 -20.90 -20.71 12.43
C VAL A 403 -19.96 -19.85 11.57
N GLU A 404 -20.00 -18.53 11.74
CA GLU A 404 -18.89 -17.65 11.35
C GLU A 404 -17.87 -17.63 12.50
N LEU A 405 -16.59 -17.87 12.22
CA LEU A 405 -15.54 -17.91 13.24
C LEU A 405 -14.24 -17.24 12.74
N LEU A 406 -13.61 -16.44 13.61
CA LEU A 406 -12.28 -15.89 13.34
C LEU A 406 -11.22 -16.98 13.56
N ASN A 407 -10.52 -17.34 12.49
CA ASN A 407 -9.45 -18.32 12.46
C ASN A 407 -8.10 -17.69 12.08
N TYR A 408 -7.03 -18.47 12.20
CA TYR A 408 -5.65 -18.07 11.97
C TYR A 408 -4.99 -19.03 10.99
N THR A 409 -4.22 -18.48 10.06
CA THR A 409 -3.34 -19.25 9.18
C THR A 409 -2.06 -19.69 9.89
N LYS A 410 -1.26 -20.56 9.27
CA LYS A 410 0.03 -21.06 9.81
C LYS A 410 1.05 -19.96 10.11
N ASP A 411 1.01 -18.86 9.37
CA ASP A 411 1.82 -17.64 9.58
C ASP A 411 1.18 -16.63 10.55
N GLY A 412 0.01 -16.94 11.12
CA GLY A 412 -0.67 -16.13 12.15
C GLY A 412 -1.59 -15.04 11.60
N ARG A 413 -1.89 -15.02 10.29
CA ARG A 413 -2.83 -14.07 9.69
C ARG A 413 -4.27 -14.43 10.06
N GLU A 414 -4.99 -13.45 10.58
CA GLU A 414 -6.42 -13.55 10.86
C GLU A 414 -7.25 -13.63 9.57
N TYR A 415 -8.20 -14.57 9.54
CA TYR A 415 -9.22 -14.68 8.49
C TYR A 415 -10.56 -15.15 9.07
N TRP A 416 -11.67 -14.64 8.53
CA TRP A 416 -13.01 -15.06 8.92
C TRP A 416 -13.45 -16.27 8.09
N ALA A 417 -13.73 -17.39 8.77
CA ALA A 417 -14.26 -18.59 8.15
C ALA A 417 -15.78 -18.69 8.39
N ASP A 418 -16.55 -18.70 7.31
CA ASP A 418 -17.95 -19.10 7.35
C ASP A 418 -18.05 -20.62 7.18
N MET A 419 -18.37 -21.34 8.25
CA MET A 419 -18.25 -22.80 8.33
C MET A 419 -19.59 -23.51 8.50
N SER A 420 -19.73 -24.65 7.84
CA SER A 420 -20.80 -25.63 8.09
C SER A 420 -20.17 -26.99 8.43
N ILE A 421 -20.64 -27.63 9.50
CA ILE A 421 -20.14 -28.91 10.00
C ILE A 421 -21.30 -29.89 10.10
N ALA A 422 -21.17 -31.07 9.49
CA ALA A 422 -22.20 -32.10 9.46
C ALA A 422 -21.63 -33.50 9.80
N PRO A 423 -22.38 -34.34 10.56
CA PRO A 423 -21.97 -35.72 10.84
C PRO A 423 -22.19 -36.64 9.64
N ILE A 424 -21.24 -37.55 9.40
CA ILE A 424 -21.37 -38.69 8.49
C ILE A 424 -21.67 -39.93 9.34
N VAL A 425 -22.93 -40.39 9.30
CA VAL A 425 -23.41 -41.52 10.11
C VAL A 425 -23.34 -42.86 9.36
N ASN A 426 -23.13 -43.95 10.09
CA ASN A 426 -23.26 -45.31 9.56
C ASN A 426 -24.73 -45.79 9.54
N SER A 427 -24.95 -47.02 9.07
CA SER A 427 -26.27 -47.69 9.07
C SER A 427 -26.96 -47.77 10.43
N ASP A 428 -26.19 -47.69 11.53
CA ASP A 428 -26.69 -47.80 12.90
C ASP A 428 -26.96 -46.40 13.52
N GLY A 429 -26.88 -45.33 12.71
CA GLY A 429 -27.10 -43.96 13.15
C GLY A 429 -25.97 -43.35 13.98
N LYS A 430 -24.82 -44.02 14.12
CA LYS A 430 -23.64 -43.49 14.83
C LYS A 430 -22.77 -42.67 13.88
N ALA A 431 -22.33 -41.50 14.32
CA ALA A 431 -21.32 -40.73 13.60
C ALA A 431 -20.01 -41.53 13.48
N THR A 432 -19.47 -41.59 12.27
CA THR A 432 -18.14 -42.16 11.98
C THR A 432 -17.12 -41.04 11.74
N HIS A 433 -17.55 -40.00 11.06
CA HIS A 433 -16.77 -38.82 10.71
C HIS A 433 -17.62 -37.55 10.83
N TYR A 434 -16.96 -36.40 10.82
CA TYR A 434 -17.59 -35.11 10.54
C TYR A 434 -16.96 -34.51 9.29
N VAL A 435 -17.78 -33.94 8.41
CA VAL A 435 -17.32 -33.09 7.31
C VAL A 435 -17.56 -31.63 7.69
N ALA A 436 -16.52 -30.82 7.59
CA ALA A 436 -16.58 -29.37 7.71
C ALA A 436 -16.24 -28.75 6.36
N THR A 437 -17.08 -27.83 5.91
CA THR A 437 -16.84 -26.96 4.74
C THR A 437 -16.73 -25.53 5.23
N GLY A 438 -15.75 -24.76 4.75
CA GLY A 438 -15.54 -23.38 5.19
C GLY A 438 -15.12 -22.42 4.08
N ARG A 439 -15.77 -21.26 4.01
CA ARG A 439 -15.45 -20.17 3.08
C ARG A 439 -14.68 -19.08 3.78
N ASP A 440 -13.62 -18.56 3.16
CA ASP A 440 -13.00 -17.31 3.60
C ASP A 440 -13.92 -16.13 3.23
N ILE A 441 -14.50 -15.48 4.23
CA ILE A 441 -15.38 -14.31 4.10
C ILE A 441 -14.70 -13.01 4.54
N THR A 442 -13.36 -13.01 4.68
CA THR A 442 -12.60 -11.86 5.18
C THR A 442 -12.78 -10.62 4.32
N GLU A 443 -12.82 -10.75 2.99
CA GLU A 443 -13.06 -9.59 2.11
C GLU A 443 -14.48 -9.02 2.27
N ARG A 444 -15.49 -9.88 2.49
CA ARG A 444 -16.85 -9.45 2.79
C ARG A 444 -16.90 -8.69 4.11
N LYS A 445 -16.35 -9.24 5.19
CA LYS A 445 -16.27 -8.55 6.49
C LYS A 445 -15.53 -7.22 6.39
N ARG A 446 -14.38 -7.17 5.71
CA ARG A 446 -13.66 -5.92 5.45
C ARG A 446 -14.40 -4.95 4.52
N ALA A 447 -15.32 -5.40 3.68
CA ALA A 447 -16.16 -4.52 2.86
C ALA A 447 -17.33 -3.95 3.67
N GLU A 448 -17.97 -4.78 4.51
CA GLU A 448 -18.98 -4.36 5.49
C GLU A 448 -18.39 -3.35 6.49
N GLU A 449 -17.22 -3.63 7.06
CA GLU A 449 -16.48 -2.73 7.95
C GLU A 449 -16.08 -1.42 7.24
N ARG A 450 -15.53 -1.47 6.01
CA ARG A 450 -15.19 -0.24 5.26
C ARG A 450 -16.41 0.58 4.87
N LEU A 451 -17.55 -0.06 4.60
CA LEU A 451 -18.80 0.65 4.32
C LEU A 451 -19.31 1.34 5.59
N ALA A 452 -19.38 0.62 6.70
CA ALA A 452 -19.76 1.18 8.00
C ALA A 452 -18.82 2.32 8.44
N GLU A 453 -17.50 2.13 8.32
CA GLU A 453 -16.50 3.17 8.61
C GLU A 453 -16.65 4.36 7.64
N SER A 454 -16.97 4.13 6.36
CA SER A 454 -17.21 5.20 5.40
C SER A 454 -18.51 5.96 5.69
N GLU A 455 -19.59 5.28 6.08
CA GLU A 455 -20.87 5.90 6.46
C GLU A 455 -20.73 6.68 7.77
N GLU A 456 -20.07 6.10 8.78
CA GLU A 456 -19.75 6.77 10.04
C GLU A 456 -18.84 7.97 9.80
N ARG A 457 -17.79 7.83 8.99
CA ARG A 457 -16.89 8.93 8.61
C ARG A 457 -17.63 10.02 7.83
N PHE A 458 -18.56 9.68 6.92
CA PHE A 458 -19.43 10.67 6.27
C PHE A 458 -20.34 11.38 7.27
N ALA A 459 -20.97 10.65 8.20
CA ALA A 459 -21.84 11.22 9.22
C ALA A 459 -21.06 12.10 10.22
N ILE A 460 -19.82 11.74 10.55
CA ILE A 460 -18.91 12.55 11.37
C ILE A 460 -18.49 13.81 10.61
N VAL A 461 -18.03 13.70 9.36
CA VAL A 461 -17.65 14.86 8.53
C VAL A 461 -18.84 15.83 8.37
N ALA A 462 -20.03 15.30 8.06
CA ALA A 462 -21.25 16.09 7.91
C ALA A 462 -21.78 16.71 9.22
N LYS A 463 -21.35 16.22 10.39
CA LYS A 463 -21.60 16.85 11.70
C LYS A 463 -20.51 17.86 12.08
N MET A 464 -19.25 17.59 11.73
CA MET A 464 -18.09 18.44 12.03
C MET A 464 -18.01 19.68 11.14
N THR A 465 -18.55 19.65 9.92
CA THR A 465 -18.72 20.87 9.11
C THR A 465 -19.69 21.83 9.80
N THR A 466 -19.26 23.06 10.05
CA THR A 466 -20.12 24.14 10.60
C THR A 466 -21.23 24.57 9.62
N ASP A 467 -21.23 24.05 8.40
CA ASP A 467 -22.25 24.31 7.39
C ASP A 467 -23.51 23.45 7.64
N ALA A 468 -24.69 24.01 7.35
CA ALA A 468 -25.94 23.26 7.32
C ALA A 468 -26.09 22.56 5.96
N ILE A 469 -25.91 21.24 5.95
CA ILE A 469 -25.97 20.42 4.73
C ILE A 469 -27.43 20.09 4.41
N TRP A 470 -27.79 20.21 3.14
CA TRP A 470 -29.11 19.88 2.63
C TRP A 470 -29.05 18.94 1.43
N ASP A 471 -30.09 18.13 1.28
CA ASP A 471 -30.26 17.14 0.23
C ASP A 471 -31.69 17.25 -0.31
N TRP A 472 -31.81 17.75 -1.54
CA TRP A 472 -33.06 18.00 -2.23
C TRP A 472 -33.31 16.93 -3.29
N ASP A 473 -34.36 16.14 -3.08
CA ASP A 473 -34.95 15.28 -4.11
C ASP A 473 -35.86 16.14 -5.01
N ILE A 474 -35.39 16.38 -6.23
CA ILE A 474 -36.08 17.24 -7.22
C ILE A 474 -37.32 16.54 -7.78
N ALA A 475 -37.39 15.21 -7.72
CA ALA A 475 -38.53 14.44 -8.22
C ALA A 475 -39.69 14.40 -7.22
N THR A 476 -39.41 14.37 -5.90
CA THR A 476 -40.44 14.36 -4.85
C THR A 476 -40.68 15.73 -4.20
N GLY A 477 -39.78 16.70 -4.37
CA GLY A 477 -39.86 18.03 -3.73
C GLY A 477 -39.33 18.07 -2.30
N ARG A 478 -38.94 16.92 -1.73
CA ARG A 478 -38.47 16.78 -0.36
C ARG A 478 -37.05 17.31 -0.18
N VAL A 479 -36.85 18.10 0.88
CA VAL A 479 -35.52 18.56 1.31
C VAL A 479 -35.23 17.98 2.68
N HIS A 480 -34.09 17.30 2.82
CA HIS A 480 -33.58 16.79 4.08
C HIS A 480 -32.39 17.64 4.53
N TRP A 481 -32.30 17.95 5.82
CA TRP A 481 -31.22 18.75 6.40
C TRP A 481 -30.44 17.92 7.43
N ASN A 482 -29.13 18.17 7.54
CA ASN A 482 -28.32 17.66 8.67
C ASN A 482 -28.72 18.36 9.98
N SER A 483 -28.22 17.85 11.12
CA SER A 483 -28.46 18.44 12.45
C SER A 483 -28.04 19.90 12.59
N ASN A 484 -27.17 20.41 11.71
CA ASN A 484 -26.52 21.69 11.89
C ASN A 484 -27.40 22.87 11.44
N ILE A 485 -28.49 22.61 10.72
CA ILE A 485 -29.55 23.60 10.45
C ILE A 485 -30.16 24.16 11.75
N ALA A 486 -30.23 23.33 12.81
CA ALA A 486 -30.72 23.71 14.13
C ALA A 486 -29.67 24.52 14.92
N SER A 487 -28.41 24.09 14.95
CA SER A 487 -27.36 24.78 15.72
C SER A 487 -26.91 26.09 15.10
N VAL A 488 -26.86 26.20 13.77
CA VAL A 488 -26.35 27.38 13.05
C VAL A 488 -27.45 28.41 12.78
N PHE A 489 -28.63 27.94 12.37
CA PHE A 489 -29.73 28.82 11.94
C PHE A 489 -30.96 28.78 12.86
N GLY A 490 -31.00 27.91 13.87
CA GLY A 490 -32.09 27.86 14.85
C GLY A 490 -33.38 27.22 14.33
N HIS A 491 -33.33 26.49 13.22
CA HIS A 491 -34.50 25.78 12.65
C HIS A 491 -34.49 24.32 13.08
N ASN A 492 -35.52 23.90 13.83
CA ASN A 492 -35.66 22.54 14.34
C ASN A 492 -36.60 21.71 13.44
N ASP A 493 -36.25 21.54 12.16
CA ASP A 493 -37.18 20.99 11.18
C ASP A 493 -37.00 19.48 10.88
N VAL A 494 -38.12 18.78 10.96
CA VAL A 494 -38.37 17.40 10.49
C VAL A 494 -38.53 17.43 8.97
N PRO A 495 -38.15 16.40 8.20
CA PRO A 495 -38.32 16.39 6.73
C PRO A 495 -39.78 16.67 6.30
N VAL A 496 -39.96 17.73 5.50
CA VAL A 496 -41.26 18.22 5.00
C VAL A 496 -41.45 17.82 3.52
N GLU A 497 -42.70 17.53 3.11
CA GLU A 497 -43.00 17.05 1.75
C GLU A 497 -42.81 18.11 0.65
N ASP A 498 -42.97 19.41 0.93
CA ASP A 498 -42.83 20.52 -0.03
C ASP A 498 -41.64 21.43 0.37
N GLY A 499 -40.49 20.81 0.68
CA GLY A 499 -39.33 21.46 1.32
C GLY A 499 -38.69 22.59 0.50
N PHE A 500 -38.87 22.60 -0.83
CA PHE A 500 -38.40 23.71 -1.68
C PHE A 500 -39.10 25.03 -1.36
N ARG A 501 -40.44 25.02 -1.17
CA ARG A 501 -41.19 26.23 -0.82
C ARG A 501 -40.86 26.77 0.55
N GLU A 502 -40.49 25.88 1.47
CA GLU A 502 -40.10 26.24 2.82
C GLU A 502 -38.72 26.92 2.85
N TRP A 503 -37.76 26.41 2.08
CA TRP A 503 -36.49 27.09 1.80
C TRP A 503 -36.72 28.47 1.17
N GLU A 504 -37.60 28.58 0.16
CA GLU A 504 -37.97 29.86 -0.46
C GLU A 504 -38.55 30.86 0.56
N ALA A 505 -39.40 30.39 1.48
CA ALA A 505 -39.98 31.21 2.54
C ALA A 505 -38.94 31.71 3.57
N LYS A 506 -37.81 31.01 3.72
CA LYS A 506 -36.66 31.39 4.56
C LYS A 506 -35.71 32.37 3.85
N LEU A 507 -35.89 32.67 2.56
CA LEU A 507 -35.16 33.75 1.85
C LEU A 507 -35.70 35.14 2.19
N HIS A 508 -34.81 36.13 2.32
CA HIS A 508 -35.17 37.55 2.47
C HIS A 508 -35.99 38.05 1.26
N PRO A 509 -37.02 38.89 1.45
CA PRO A 509 -37.90 39.35 0.37
C PRO A 509 -37.19 39.89 -0.87
N ASP A 510 -36.21 40.81 -0.71
CA ASP A 510 -35.48 41.38 -1.86
C ASP A 510 -34.60 40.36 -2.59
N ASP A 511 -34.12 39.31 -1.90
CA ASP A 511 -33.22 38.31 -2.49
C ASP A 511 -34.00 37.18 -3.19
N ARG A 512 -35.22 36.88 -2.71
CA ARG A 512 -36.01 35.70 -3.11
C ARG A 512 -36.13 35.53 -4.62
N ALA A 513 -36.58 36.56 -5.34
CA ALA A 513 -36.81 36.47 -6.78
C ALA A 513 -35.53 36.14 -7.57
N ARG A 514 -34.39 36.71 -7.16
CA ARG A 514 -33.06 36.46 -7.76
C ARG A 514 -32.59 35.02 -7.49
N VAL A 515 -32.62 34.61 -6.22
CA VAL A 515 -32.09 33.31 -5.77
C VAL A 515 -32.92 32.14 -6.31
N VAL A 516 -34.25 32.25 -6.28
CA VAL A 516 -35.16 31.24 -6.88
C VAL A 516 -34.96 31.13 -8.38
N SER A 517 -34.83 32.25 -9.09
CA SER A 517 -34.52 32.24 -10.54
C SER A 517 -33.17 31.60 -10.83
N SER A 518 -32.16 31.84 -9.99
CA SER A 518 -30.82 31.27 -10.12
C SER A 518 -30.81 29.74 -10.00
N VAL A 519 -31.40 29.19 -8.93
CA VAL A 519 -31.45 27.72 -8.73
C VAL A 519 -32.31 27.02 -9.78
N LEU A 520 -33.45 27.60 -10.16
CA LEU A 520 -34.30 27.06 -11.23
C LEU A 520 -33.60 27.08 -12.60
N THR A 521 -32.76 28.08 -12.87
CA THR A 521 -31.94 28.13 -14.10
C THR A 521 -30.86 27.05 -14.09
N ALA A 522 -30.23 26.79 -12.93
CA ALA A 522 -29.19 25.77 -12.81
C ALA A 522 -29.72 24.34 -13.03
N ILE A 523 -30.85 23.97 -12.40
CA ILE A 523 -31.42 22.61 -12.55
C ILE A 523 -31.94 22.35 -13.97
N ASN A 524 -32.57 23.34 -14.61
CA ASN A 524 -33.09 23.23 -15.98
C ASN A 524 -31.98 23.37 -17.05
N GLY A 525 -30.88 24.03 -16.71
CA GLY A 525 -29.70 24.16 -17.56
C GLY A 525 -28.80 22.92 -17.54
N ARG A 526 -27.54 23.11 -17.97
CA ARG A 526 -26.49 22.07 -17.97
C ARG A 526 -25.45 22.25 -16.86
N ALA A 527 -25.69 23.14 -15.91
CA ALA A 527 -24.76 23.35 -14.80
C ALA A 527 -24.68 22.08 -13.92
N GLU A 528 -23.46 21.74 -13.51
CA GLU A 528 -23.19 20.65 -12.55
C GLU A 528 -23.25 21.17 -11.10
N THR A 529 -22.99 22.46 -10.90
CA THR A 529 -23.05 23.13 -9.59
C THR A 529 -23.86 24.42 -9.67
N TRP A 530 -24.37 24.83 -8.51
CA TRP A 530 -25.00 26.12 -8.28
C TRP A 530 -24.38 26.73 -7.03
N ARG A 531 -24.28 28.06 -7.00
CA ARG A 531 -23.69 28.82 -5.90
C ARG A 531 -24.31 30.23 -5.88
N GLU A 532 -24.79 30.66 -4.72
CA GLU A 532 -25.38 31.98 -4.52
C GLU A 532 -25.07 32.55 -3.13
N GLU A 533 -25.06 33.88 -3.03
CA GLU A 533 -24.99 34.60 -1.76
C GLU A 533 -26.31 35.36 -1.53
N PHE A 534 -26.89 35.22 -0.33
CA PHE A 534 -28.18 35.84 0.03
C PHE A 534 -28.38 35.91 1.54
N ARG A 535 -29.44 36.62 1.97
CA ARG A 535 -29.86 36.69 3.37
C ARG A 535 -30.84 35.56 3.68
N PHE A 536 -30.44 34.64 4.56
CA PHE A 536 -31.26 33.52 5.03
C PHE A 536 -31.79 33.79 6.42
N ARG A 537 -33.10 33.58 6.62
CA ARG A 537 -33.79 33.85 7.88
C ARG A 537 -33.43 32.79 8.92
N ARG A 538 -33.07 33.20 10.14
CA ARG A 538 -32.88 32.32 11.31
C ARG A 538 -34.22 32.04 12.01
N GLY A 539 -34.28 31.00 12.84
CA GLY A 539 -35.45 30.67 13.66
C GLY A 539 -35.88 31.81 14.61
N ALA A 540 -34.93 32.63 15.06
CA ALA A 540 -35.20 33.84 15.85
C ALA A 540 -35.79 35.02 15.03
N GLY A 541 -36.00 34.86 13.73
CA GLY A 541 -36.60 35.85 12.84
C GLY A 541 -35.63 36.88 12.24
N THR A 542 -34.39 36.95 12.74
CA THR A 542 -33.27 37.73 12.15
C THR A 542 -32.75 37.06 10.87
N TYR A 543 -31.86 37.74 10.13
CA TYR A 543 -31.21 37.18 8.93
C TYR A 543 -29.71 36.97 9.15
N ALA A 544 -29.18 35.92 8.52
CA ALA A 544 -27.76 35.65 8.33
C ALA A 544 -27.38 35.99 6.89
N GLU A 545 -26.18 36.52 6.64
CA GLU A 545 -25.60 36.46 5.30
C GLU A 545 -25.04 35.05 5.10
N VAL A 546 -25.51 34.37 4.05
CA VAL A 546 -25.09 33.01 3.75
C VAL A 546 -24.51 32.88 2.35
N LEU A 547 -23.55 31.97 2.22
CA LEU A 547 -23.14 31.37 0.98
C LEU A 547 -23.75 29.98 0.89
N ASP A 548 -24.59 29.75 -0.11
CA ASP A 548 -25.16 28.43 -0.41
C ASP A 548 -24.49 27.87 -1.67
N GLN A 549 -24.13 26.59 -1.66
CA GLN A 549 -23.67 25.87 -2.85
C GLN A 549 -24.25 24.46 -2.89
N GLY A 550 -24.58 23.98 -4.08
CA GLY A 550 -25.04 22.60 -4.28
C GLY A 550 -24.59 21.98 -5.59
N HIS A 551 -24.32 20.68 -5.55
CA HIS A 551 -23.99 19.85 -6.71
C HIS A 551 -25.26 19.15 -7.23
N ILE A 552 -25.48 19.21 -8.54
CA ILE A 552 -26.70 18.73 -9.21
C ILE A 552 -26.45 17.34 -9.79
N ILE A 553 -27.16 16.34 -9.29
CA ILE A 553 -27.14 14.96 -9.77
C ILE A 553 -28.21 14.81 -10.85
N ARG A 554 -27.82 14.26 -12.00
CA ARG A 554 -28.65 14.09 -13.20
C ARG A 554 -28.76 12.62 -13.58
N ASN A 555 -29.88 12.23 -14.18
CA ASN A 555 -30.05 10.90 -14.76
C ASN A 555 -29.36 10.77 -16.13
N SER A 556 -29.39 9.57 -16.72
CA SER A 556 -28.81 9.27 -18.03
C SER A 556 -29.40 10.06 -19.22
N ILE A 557 -30.51 10.77 -19.02
CA ILE A 557 -31.18 11.63 -20.01
C ILE A 557 -30.82 13.13 -19.77
N GLY A 558 -29.97 13.42 -18.77
CA GLY A 558 -29.53 14.78 -18.42
C GLY A 558 -30.51 15.57 -17.55
N LYS A 559 -31.66 14.99 -17.18
CA LYS A 559 -32.62 15.63 -16.27
C LYS A 559 -32.08 15.61 -14.84
N ALA A 560 -32.10 16.76 -14.16
CA ALA A 560 -31.79 16.84 -12.74
C ALA A 560 -32.78 16.00 -11.90
N THR A 561 -32.24 15.19 -10.99
CA THR A 561 -33.01 14.29 -10.11
C THR A 561 -32.82 14.59 -8.64
N ARG A 562 -31.62 15.05 -8.24
CA ARG A 562 -31.28 15.33 -6.84
C ARG A 562 -30.23 16.44 -6.79
N MET A 563 -30.16 17.18 -5.71
CA MET A 563 -29.16 18.22 -5.49
C MET A 563 -28.71 18.20 -4.04
N VAL A 564 -27.40 18.13 -3.81
CA VAL A 564 -26.83 18.04 -2.45
C VAL A 564 -25.91 19.22 -2.25
N GLY A 565 -26.09 19.95 -1.16
CA GLY A 565 -25.43 21.23 -0.92
C GLY A 565 -25.24 21.57 0.54
N GLY A 566 -24.71 22.76 0.79
CA GLY A 566 -24.45 23.27 2.13
C GLY A 566 -24.56 24.78 2.19
N VAL A 567 -25.29 25.26 3.19
CA VAL A 567 -25.42 26.67 3.55
C VAL A 567 -24.38 27.00 4.62
N ARG A 568 -23.47 27.92 4.30
CA ARG A 568 -22.48 28.48 5.24
C ARG A 568 -22.91 29.88 5.67
N ASP A 569 -22.90 30.13 6.98
CA ASP A 569 -22.97 31.49 7.52
C ASP A 569 -21.65 32.23 7.28
N ILE A 570 -21.70 33.34 6.54
CA ILE A 570 -20.53 34.17 6.19
C ILE A 570 -20.55 35.53 6.91
N THR A 571 -21.54 35.78 7.78
CA THR A 571 -21.77 37.07 8.44
C THR A 571 -20.52 37.56 9.20
N GLU A 572 -19.87 36.67 9.96
CA GLU A 572 -18.66 37.02 10.72
C GLU A 572 -17.43 37.22 9.82
N THR A 573 -17.29 36.39 8.77
CA THR A 573 -16.19 36.49 7.81
C THR A 573 -16.21 37.83 7.08
N ARG A 574 -17.38 38.26 6.60
CA ARG A 574 -17.59 39.57 5.96
C ARG A 574 -17.24 40.73 6.91
N LEU A 575 -17.70 40.67 8.16
CA LEU A 575 -17.41 41.69 9.18
C LEU A 575 -15.90 41.80 9.47
N ASN A 576 -15.19 40.67 9.57
CA ASN A 576 -13.76 40.65 9.87
C ASN A 576 -12.90 41.07 8.65
N GLU A 577 -13.32 40.74 7.43
CA GLU A 577 -12.67 41.22 6.20
C GLU A 577 -12.79 42.75 6.05
N ALA A 578 -13.99 43.31 6.31
CA ALA A 578 -14.22 44.75 6.30
C ALA A 578 -13.34 45.49 7.33
N LYS A 579 -13.27 44.99 8.58
CA LYS A 579 -12.38 45.52 9.62
C LYS A 579 -10.90 45.49 9.19
N ARG A 580 -10.46 44.41 8.53
CA ARG A 580 -9.06 44.26 8.08
C ARG A 580 -8.71 45.25 6.95
N LEU A 581 -9.60 45.43 5.98
CA LEU A 581 -9.45 46.44 4.93
C LEU A 581 -9.40 47.87 5.50
N GLN A 582 -10.20 48.16 6.54
CA GLN A 582 -10.18 49.46 7.21
C GLN A 582 -8.86 49.68 7.98
N ALA A 583 -8.35 48.67 8.68
CA ALA A 583 -7.05 48.73 9.35
C ALA A 583 -5.89 48.96 8.35
N GLN A 584 -5.89 48.26 7.21
CA GLN A 584 -4.87 48.45 6.15
C GLN A 584 -4.91 49.85 5.53
N ARG A 585 -6.10 50.47 5.38
CA ARG A 585 -6.22 51.87 4.94
C ARG A 585 -5.63 52.85 5.96
N LEU A 586 -5.90 52.64 7.25
CA LEU A 586 -5.32 53.44 8.33
C LEU A 586 -3.80 53.32 8.37
N GLU A 587 -3.25 52.12 8.22
CA GLU A 587 -1.80 51.87 8.16
C GLU A 587 -1.13 52.59 6.97
N ALA A 588 -1.72 52.50 5.76
CA ALA A 588 -1.19 53.16 4.57
C ALA A 588 -1.21 54.70 4.69
N ILE A 589 -2.27 55.27 5.25
CA ILE A 589 -2.37 56.71 5.55
C ILE A 589 -1.34 57.12 6.61
N GLY A 590 -1.11 56.28 7.62
CA GLY A 590 -0.12 56.53 8.68
C GLY A 590 1.33 56.57 8.15
N GLN A 591 1.68 55.72 7.19
CA GLN A 591 3.02 55.75 6.56
C GLN A 591 3.25 57.02 5.75
N LEU A 592 2.27 57.46 4.95
CA LEU A 592 2.37 58.68 4.14
C LEU A 592 2.42 59.95 5.00
N THR A 593 1.60 60.02 6.04
CA THR A 593 1.54 61.18 6.95
C THR A 593 2.86 61.38 7.72
N GLY A 594 3.55 60.29 8.08
CA GLY A 594 4.81 60.36 8.82
C GLY A 594 5.95 61.07 8.08
N GLY A 595 6.11 60.80 6.77
CA GLY A 595 7.12 61.48 5.95
C GLY A 595 6.79 62.95 5.73
N VAL A 596 5.54 63.26 5.37
CA VAL A 596 5.09 64.65 5.15
C VAL A 596 5.22 65.50 6.42
N ALA A 597 4.89 64.95 7.59
CA ALA A 597 4.99 65.67 8.85
C ALA A 597 6.44 65.94 9.30
N HIS A 598 7.41 65.12 8.88
CA HIS A 598 8.83 65.38 9.10
C HIS A 598 9.25 66.69 8.40
N ASP A 599 8.94 66.80 7.11
CA ASP A 599 9.27 67.98 6.29
C ASP A 599 8.61 69.26 6.83
N PHE A 600 7.35 69.17 7.27
CA PHE A 600 6.68 70.29 7.95
C PHE A 600 7.35 70.68 9.26
N ASN A 601 7.79 69.72 10.08
CA ASN A 601 8.48 70.02 11.34
C ASN A 601 9.83 70.72 11.12
N ASN A 602 10.60 70.36 10.08
CA ASN A 602 11.84 71.05 9.73
C ASN A 602 11.59 72.51 9.35
N LEU A 603 10.63 72.78 8.46
CA LEU A 603 10.22 74.14 8.10
C LEU A 603 9.73 74.93 9.32
N LEU A 604 8.89 74.33 10.16
CA LEU A 604 8.36 74.97 11.36
C LEU A 604 9.42 75.24 12.43
N THR A 605 10.48 74.41 12.52
CA THR A 605 11.63 74.66 13.41
C THR A 605 12.28 75.99 13.09
N VAL A 606 12.60 76.22 11.80
CA VAL A 606 13.22 77.46 11.34
C VAL A 606 12.28 78.66 11.49
N ILE A 607 11.00 78.52 11.14
CA ILE A 607 10.04 79.64 11.21
C ILE A 607 9.73 80.03 12.67
N ILE A 608 9.55 79.06 13.57
CA ILE A 608 9.30 79.35 15.00
C ILE A 608 10.53 80.01 15.61
N GLY A 609 11.73 79.46 15.40
CA GLY A 609 12.96 79.98 16.00
C GLY A 609 13.40 81.35 15.46
N THR A 610 13.23 81.60 14.17
CA THR A 610 13.46 82.95 13.60
C THR A 610 12.43 83.95 14.08
N ALA A 611 11.15 83.57 14.21
CA ALA A 611 10.13 84.44 14.79
C ALA A 611 10.37 84.73 16.27
N GLU A 612 10.84 83.75 17.06
CA GLU A 612 11.25 83.92 18.47
C GLU A 612 12.41 84.92 18.57
N THR A 613 13.46 84.75 17.76
CA THR A 613 14.62 85.67 17.71
C THR A 613 14.21 87.10 17.32
N LEU A 614 13.30 87.25 16.35
CA LEU A 614 12.78 88.57 15.94
C LEU A 614 11.91 89.22 17.02
N VAL A 615 11.21 88.44 17.87
CA VAL A 615 10.47 89.00 19.02
C VAL A 615 11.43 89.57 20.08
N ASP A 616 12.56 88.91 20.31
CA ASP A 616 13.57 89.32 21.30
C ASP A 616 14.43 90.51 20.85
N GLU A 617 14.80 90.58 19.56
CA GLU A 617 15.73 91.62 19.06
C GLU A 617 15.05 92.91 18.57
N ILE A 618 13.76 92.87 18.22
CA ILE A 618 13.06 94.04 17.64
C ILE A 618 12.53 94.97 18.75
N ALA A 619 13.19 96.12 18.88
CA ALA A 619 12.76 97.20 19.78
C ALA A 619 11.58 98.06 19.24
N ASP A 620 11.24 98.00 17.94
CA ASP A 620 10.11 98.73 17.36
C ASP A 620 8.78 98.02 17.73
N PRO A 621 7.84 98.67 18.46
CA PRO A 621 6.61 98.04 18.91
C PRO A 621 5.72 97.48 17.79
N ARG A 622 5.74 98.09 16.60
CA ARG A 622 4.91 97.65 15.45
C ARG A 622 5.52 96.42 14.78
N LEU A 623 6.83 96.39 14.64
CA LEU A 623 7.54 95.23 14.08
C LEU A 623 7.57 94.06 15.08
N SER A 624 7.71 94.34 16.37
CA SER A 624 7.60 93.34 17.45
C SER A 624 6.20 92.71 17.47
N ALA A 625 5.13 93.50 17.33
CA ALA A 625 3.76 92.97 17.22
C ALA A 625 3.56 92.04 16.00
N LEU A 626 4.22 92.33 14.86
CA LEU A 626 4.21 91.45 13.68
C LEU A 626 5.03 90.18 13.90
N ALA A 627 6.19 90.26 14.57
CA ALA A 627 6.99 89.10 14.95
C ALA A 627 6.21 88.18 15.93
N GLN A 628 5.53 88.76 16.92
CA GLN A 628 4.65 88.03 17.84
C GLN A 628 3.43 87.40 17.16
N LEU A 629 2.96 87.96 16.04
CA LEU A 629 1.89 87.36 15.22
C LEU A 629 2.42 86.15 14.44
N ASN A 630 3.57 86.30 13.77
CA ASN A 630 4.22 85.20 13.05
C ASN A 630 4.61 84.05 14.00
N HIS A 631 5.15 84.35 15.17
CA HIS A 631 5.48 83.34 16.18
C HIS A 631 4.24 82.55 16.63
N ARG A 632 3.11 83.24 16.90
CA ARG A 632 1.83 82.57 17.24
C ARG A 632 1.28 81.71 16.09
N ALA A 633 1.27 82.22 14.87
CA ALA A 633 0.80 81.47 13.70
C ALA A 633 1.65 80.22 13.43
N SER A 634 2.97 80.31 13.63
CA SER A 634 3.90 79.19 13.43
C SER A 634 3.75 78.12 14.50
N ARG A 635 3.53 78.51 15.77
CA ARG A 635 3.16 77.56 16.84
C ARG A 635 1.82 76.86 16.57
N GLN A 636 0.84 77.54 15.97
CA GLN A 636 -0.41 76.89 15.52
C GLN A 636 -0.15 75.87 14.40
N GLY A 637 0.75 76.16 13.46
CA GLY A 637 1.19 75.21 12.43
C GLY A 637 1.85 73.94 13.00
N ALA A 638 2.66 74.08 14.04
CA ALA A 638 3.24 72.94 14.77
C ALA A 638 2.17 72.11 15.50
N ALA A 639 1.20 72.76 16.15
CA ALA A 639 0.08 72.05 16.77
C ALA A 639 -0.75 71.24 15.75
N LEU A 640 -1.01 71.79 14.56
CA LEU A 640 -1.73 71.09 13.49
C LEU A 640 -0.93 69.90 12.93
N THR A 641 0.39 70.03 12.80
CA THR A 641 1.29 68.95 12.35
C THR A 641 1.36 67.82 13.39
N CYS A 642 1.38 68.18 14.68
CA CYS A 642 1.27 67.25 15.80
C CYS A 642 -0.06 66.47 15.79
N GLN A 643 -1.20 67.14 15.50
CA GLN A 643 -2.50 66.46 15.34
C GLN A 643 -2.51 65.43 14.20
N LEU A 644 -1.85 65.72 13.07
CA LEU A 644 -1.71 64.76 11.96
C LEU A 644 -0.87 63.53 12.34
N LEU A 645 0.22 63.71 13.10
CA LEU A 645 1.06 62.62 13.61
C LEU A 645 0.35 61.76 14.67
N THR A 646 -0.43 62.40 15.54
CA THR A 646 -1.31 61.74 16.51
C THR A 646 -2.32 60.85 15.80
N PHE A 647 -2.97 61.37 14.75
CA PHE A 647 -3.92 60.61 13.94
C PHE A 647 -3.28 59.41 13.22
N ALA A 648 -2.02 59.54 12.78
CA ALA A 648 -1.25 58.45 12.19
C ALA A 648 -0.84 57.34 13.21
N GLY A 649 -1.18 57.50 14.50
CA GLY A 649 -0.87 56.53 15.55
C GLY A 649 0.63 56.42 15.87
N ARG A 650 1.43 57.41 15.49
CA ARG A 650 2.90 57.40 15.60
C ARG A 650 3.48 58.25 16.72
N GLN A 651 2.64 58.92 17.50
CA GLN A 651 3.07 59.70 18.66
C GLN A 651 2.61 58.98 19.94
N PRO A 652 3.52 58.39 20.72
CA PRO A 652 3.17 57.92 22.06
C PRO A 652 2.84 59.13 22.95
N LEU A 653 1.90 58.94 23.88
CA LEU A 653 1.58 59.95 24.90
C LEU A 653 2.79 60.18 25.81
N GLU A 654 3.12 61.43 26.15
CA GLU A 654 4.07 61.75 27.23
C GLU A 654 3.29 62.00 28.54
N PRO A 655 3.08 60.99 29.42
CA PRO A 655 2.05 61.07 30.46
C PRO A 655 2.60 61.75 31.72
N ALA A 656 2.46 63.07 31.77
CA ALA A 656 2.84 63.93 32.88
C ALA A 656 1.74 64.01 33.96
N THR A 657 2.14 64.38 35.19
CA THR A 657 1.19 64.74 36.25
C THR A 657 0.73 66.17 36.03
N LEU A 658 -0.49 66.36 35.51
CA LEU A 658 -1.04 67.68 35.17
C LEU A 658 -2.25 68.05 36.02
N SER A 659 -2.40 69.36 36.28
CA SER A 659 -3.61 69.94 36.84
C SER A 659 -4.55 70.32 35.70
N ILE A 660 -5.73 69.69 35.63
CA ILE A 660 -6.70 69.93 34.55
C ILE A 660 -7.14 71.39 34.52
N ASN A 661 -7.41 71.98 35.68
CA ASN A 661 -7.96 73.34 35.78
C ASN A 661 -6.95 74.43 35.38
N SER A 662 -5.64 74.17 35.51
CA SER A 662 -4.62 75.11 34.99
C SER A 662 -4.53 74.99 33.47
N SER A 663 -4.41 73.78 32.93
CA SER A 663 -4.35 73.56 31.48
C SER A 663 -5.53 74.19 30.73
N ILE A 664 -6.76 74.05 31.24
CA ILE A 664 -7.95 74.67 30.63
C ILE A 664 -7.89 76.22 30.70
N ARG A 665 -7.37 76.78 31.80
CA ARG A 665 -7.25 78.23 31.97
C ARG A 665 -6.18 78.82 31.06
N ASP A 666 -5.05 78.15 30.91
CA ASP A 666 -3.96 78.56 30.02
C ASP A 666 -4.41 78.59 28.54
N MET A 667 -5.41 77.76 28.19
CA MET A 667 -6.07 77.74 26.87
C MET A 667 -7.15 78.81 26.66
N GLU A 668 -7.64 79.52 27.68
CA GLU A 668 -8.87 80.35 27.61
C GLU A 668 -8.85 81.35 26.44
N GLY A 669 -7.72 82.02 26.22
CA GLY A 669 -7.55 82.97 25.11
C GLY A 669 -7.49 82.31 23.72
N LEU A 670 -6.96 81.09 23.62
CA LEU A 670 -6.93 80.31 22.36
C LEU A 670 -8.33 79.76 22.01
N LEU A 671 -9.06 79.27 23.02
CA LEU A 671 -10.41 78.75 22.85
C LEU A 671 -11.40 79.85 22.47
N SER A 672 -11.31 81.02 23.13
CA SER A 672 -12.10 82.20 22.77
C SER A 672 -11.84 82.66 21.32
N ALA A 673 -10.58 82.65 20.88
CA ALA A 673 -10.22 82.97 19.50
C ALA A 673 -10.73 81.93 18.48
N ALA A 674 -10.75 80.65 18.84
CA ALA A 674 -11.24 79.57 17.97
C ALA A 674 -12.77 79.53 17.84
N LEU A 675 -13.50 79.91 18.90
CA LEU A 675 -14.97 79.97 18.91
C LEU A 675 -15.52 81.23 18.22
N GLY A 676 -14.72 82.31 18.16
CA GLY A 676 -15.07 83.56 17.49
C GLY A 676 -16.03 84.44 18.29
N GLU A 677 -16.24 85.68 17.82
CA GLU A 677 -17.00 86.72 18.56
C GLU A 677 -18.49 86.39 18.79
N THR A 678 -19.05 85.44 18.03
CA THR A 678 -20.47 85.05 18.10
C THR A 678 -20.79 83.98 19.16
N ILE A 679 -19.78 83.38 19.78
CA ILE A 679 -19.96 82.27 20.73
C ILE A 679 -19.34 82.62 22.08
N ILE A 680 -20.13 82.52 23.14
CA ILE A 680 -19.69 82.81 24.50
C ILE A 680 -19.03 81.55 25.09
N LEU A 681 -17.75 81.63 25.45
CA LEU A 681 -17.06 80.63 26.25
C LEU A 681 -17.34 80.87 27.75
N ASP A 682 -17.68 79.81 28.48
CA ASP A 682 -17.87 79.83 29.92
C ASP A 682 -17.09 78.68 30.59
N LEU A 683 -16.43 78.96 31.71
CA LEU A 683 -15.48 78.05 32.38
C LEU A 683 -15.91 77.74 33.81
N GLU A 684 -16.56 76.60 34.01
CA GLU A 684 -17.06 76.12 35.31
C GLU A 684 -16.08 75.11 35.94
N LEU A 685 -14.95 75.61 36.46
CA LEU A 685 -13.83 74.78 36.92
C LEU A 685 -13.93 74.40 38.42
N ASP A 686 -14.31 73.15 38.74
CA ASP A 686 -14.34 72.60 40.10
C ASP A 686 -12.93 72.35 40.65
N PRO A 687 -12.51 73.01 41.76
CA PRO A 687 -11.22 72.74 42.40
C PRO A 687 -11.00 71.28 42.81
N ALA A 688 -12.06 70.48 43.02
CA ALA A 688 -11.96 69.08 43.43
C ALA A 688 -11.56 68.11 42.29
N ALA A 689 -11.60 68.56 41.02
CA ALA A 689 -11.20 67.76 39.85
C ALA A 689 -9.78 67.19 39.99
N GLY A 690 -8.84 67.97 40.54
CA GLY A 690 -7.51 67.51 40.93
C GLY A 690 -6.54 67.27 39.77
N HIS A 691 -5.58 66.37 40.00
CA HIS A 691 -4.50 66.05 39.07
C HIS A 691 -4.74 64.69 38.38
N VAL A 692 -4.26 64.57 37.14
CA VAL A 692 -4.33 63.33 36.36
C VAL A 692 -2.98 63.03 35.72
N ARG A 693 -2.77 61.78 35.32
CA ARG A 693 -1.60 61.37 34.53
C ARG A 693 -1.99 61.26 33.06
N ALA A 694 -1.70 62.29 32.28
CA ALA A 694 -2.04 62.36 30.86
C ALA A 694 -1.03 63.25 30.11
N ASP A 695 -1.10 63.23 28.79
CA ASP A 695 -0.35 64.15 27.94
C ASP A 695 -1.08 65.50 27.86
N ALA A 696 -0.38 66.59 28.21
CA ALA A 696 -0.96 67.93 28.26
C ALA A 696 -1.34 68.44 26.86
N ALA A 697 -0.47 68.27 25.86
CA ALA A 697 -0.72 68.71 24.49
C ALA A 697 -1.90 67.95 23.86
N GLN A 698 -2.09 66.68 24.22
CA GLN A 698 -3.22 65.87 23.76
C GLN A 698 -4.53 66.21 24.47
N LEU A 699 -4.49 66.60 25.75
CA LEU A 699 -5.63 67.15 26.45
C LEU A 699 -6.07 68.48 25.82
N GLU A 700 -5.12 69.38 25.58
CA GLU A 700 -5.35 70.68 24.92
C GLU A 700 -5.93 70.49 23.50
N ALA A 701 -5.30 69.64 22.69
CA ALA A 701 -5.78 69.30 21.35
C ALA A 701 -7.19 68.69 21.37
N SER A 702 -7.50 67.87 22.39
CA SER A 702 -8.82 67.27 22.55
C SER A 702 -9.89 68.30 22.86
N ILE A 703 -9.62 69.22 23.79
CA ILE A 703 -10.55 70.30 24.15
C ILE A 703 -10.75 71.24 22.95
N MET A 704 -9.67 71.60 22.25
CA MET A 704 -9.74 72.39 21.01
C MET A 704 -10.61 71.73 19.93
N ASN A 705 -10.44 70.42 19.70
CA ASN A 705 -11.26 69.66 18.74
C ASN A 705 -12.76 69.65 19.11
N LEU A 706 -13.08 69.57 20.41
CA LEU A 706 -14.47 69.65 20.88
C LEU A 706 -15.05 71.06 20.70
N CYS A 707 -14.27 72.10 20.99
CA CYS A 707 -14.69 73.50 20.78
C CYS A 707 -14.89 73.84 19.29
N ILE A 708 -14.05 73.33 18.38
CA ILE A 708 -14.25 73.50 16.93
C ILE A 708 -15.54 72.79 16.47
N ASN A 709 -15.81 71.58 16.96
CA ASN A 709 -17.06 70.88 16.67
C ASN A 709 -18.28 71.64 17.20
N ALA A 710 -18.19 72.22 18.39
CA ALA A 710 -19.21 73.09 18.97
C ALA A 710 -19.46 74.36 18.15
N HIS A 711 -18.40 75.02 17.67
CA HIS A 711 -18.52 76.18 16.77
C HIS A 711 -19.27 75.81 15.48
N ASP A 712 -18.86 74.71 14.83
CA ASP A 712 -19.53 74.23 13.61
C ASP A 712 -20.98 73.77 13.87
N ALA A 713 -21.32 73.40 15.10
CA ALA A 713 -22.69 73.09 15.54
C ALA A 713 -23.55 74.34 15.83
N MET A 714 -22.93 75.53 15.96
CA MET A 714 -23.57 76.80 16.31
C MET A 714 -23.29 77.93 15.30
N PRO A 715 -23.64 77.77 14.00
CA PRO A 715 -23.38 78.77 12.96
C PRO A 715 -24.13 80.11 13.11
N LYS A 716 -25.00 80.24 14.13
CA LYS A 716 -25.73 81.47 14.49
C LYS A 716 -25.19 82.13 15.77
N GLY A 717 -24.13 81.59 16.37
CA GLY A 717 -23.72 81.90 17.74
C GLY A 717 -24.45 81.04 18.77
N GLY A 718 -24.01 81.13 20.03
CA GLY A 718 -24.51 80.33 21.16
C GLY A 718 -23.53 80.33 22.34
N LYS A 719 -23.65 79.37 23.25
CA LYS A 719 -22.74 79.20 24.39
C LYS A 719 -21.96 77.88 24.30
N VAL A 720 -20.67 77.91 24.65
CA VAL A 720 -19.87 76.72 24.98
C VAL A 720 -19.50 76.77 26.46
N THR A 721 -19.92 75.78 27.23
CA THR A 721 -19.52 75.62 28.63
C THR A 721 -18.49 74.51 28.74
N ILE A 722 -17.31 74.82 29.29
CA ILE A 722 -16.32 73.82 29.71
C ILE A 722 -16.41 73.71 31.23
N SER A 723 -16.86 72.56 31.73
CA SER A 723 -16.92 72.29 33.18
C SER A 723 -15.97 71.19 33.59
N THR A 724 -15.40 71.30 34.78
CA THR A 724 -14.67 70.20 35.42
C THR A 724 -15.39 69.74 36.67
N ALA A 725 -15.25 68.46 37.01
CA ALA A 725 -15.88 67.90 38.21
C ALA A 725 -15.10 66.68 38.72
N ARG A 726 -15.20 66.38 40.01
CA ARG A 726 -14.82 65.07 40.53
C ARG A 726 -15.98 64.06 40.43
N ASN A 727 -15.73 62.86 39.91
CA ASN A 727 -16.68 61.74 39.97
C ASN A 727 -16.01 60.51 40.60
N ALA A 728 -16.28 60.27 41.88
CA ALA A 728 -15.65 59.22 42.69
C ALA A 728 -14.10 59.27 42.67
N ASN A 729 -13.47 58.43 41.85
CA ASN A 729 -12.02 58.33 41.62
C ASN A 729 -11.57 58.97 40.29
N ASP A 730 -12.50 59.39 39.44
CA ASP A 730 -12.22 60.03 38.15
C ASP A 730 -12.24 61.56 38.31
N ALA A 731 -11.37 62.23 37.55
CA ALA A 731 -11.54 63.63 37.18
C ALA A 731 -12.31 63.71 35.86
N VAL A 732 -13.29 64.61 35.76
CA VAL A 732 -14.15 64.76 34.59
C VAL A 732 -13.93 66.13 33.96
N VAL A 733 -13.76 66.15 32.64
CA VAL A 733 -13.82 67.36 31.81
C VAL A 733 -15.03 67.23 30.90
N ARG A 734 -15.94 68.20 30.91
CA ARG A 734 -17.07 68.24 30.00
C ARG A 734 -16.97 69.46 29.10
N VAL A 735 -17.22 69.28 27.81
CA VAL A 735 -17.46 70.36 26.86
C VAL A 735 -18.91 70.24 26.41
N SER A 736 -19.69 71.29 26.60
CA SER A 736 -21.10 71.35 26.21
C SER A 736 -21.37 72.52 25.29
N ASP A 737 -22.13 72.29 24.23
CA ASP A 737 -22.63 73.30 23.30
C ASP A 737 -24.17 73.36 23.29
N GLU A 738 -24.70 74.48 22.79
CA GLU A 738 -26.12 74.73 22.55
C GLU A 738 -26.46 74.60 21.04
N GLY A 739 -25.75 73.72 20.32
CA GLY A 739 -25.88 73.55 18.87
C GLY A 739 -27.06 72.68 18.42
N PHE A 740 -27.09 72.37 17.12
CA PHE A 740 -28.18 71.55 16.54
C PHE A 740 -28.18 70.07 16.98
N GLY A 741 -27.16 69.61 17.72
CA GLY A 741 -27.09 68.26 18.29
C GLY A 741 -27.01 67.12 17.27
N MET A 742 -27.29 65.90 17.72
CA MET A 742 -27.21 64.66 16.93
C MET A 742 -28.39 63.74 17.21
N ASP A 743 -28.91 63.09 16.16
CA ASP A 743 -29.83 61.96 16.31
C ASP A 743 -29.12 60.70 16.85
N SER A 744 -29.89 59.66 17.18
CA SER A 744 -29.37 58.44 17.79
C SER A 744 -28.46 57.61 16.88
N GLU A 745 -28.62 57.69 15.56
CA GLU A 745 -27.78 56.97 14.60
C GLU A 745 -26.44 57.68 14.41
N THR A 746 -26.49 59.00 14.23
CA THR A 746 -25.33 59.89 14.13
C THR A 746 -24.49 59.82 15.40
N ARG A 747 -25.13 59.88 16.59
CA ARG A 747 -24.45 59.78 17.88
C ARG A 747 -23.75 58.43 18.08
N ALA A 748 -24.32 57.34 17.57
CA ALA A 748 -23.69 56.01 17.64
C ALA A 748 -22.43 55.92 16.76
N LYS A 749 -22.43 56.60 15.59
CA LYS A 749 -21.31 56.63 14.63
C LYS A 749 -20.32 57.77 14.87
N ALA A 750 -20.60 58.70 15.79
CA ALA A 750 -19.81 59.92 16.02
C ALA A 750 -18.33 59.69 16.37
N PHE A 751 -17.98 58.51 16.90
CA PHE A 751 -16.60 58.10 17.18
C PHE A 751 -15.93 57.28 16.07
N GLU A 752 -16.65 56.90 15.02
CA GLU A 752 -16.09 56.16 13.90
C GLU A 752 -15.12 57.05 13.11
N PRO A 753 -13.87 56.60 12.83
CA PRO A 753 -12.93 57.37 12.04
C PRO A 753 -13.50 57.71 10.65
N PHE A 754 -13.33 58.96 10.22
CA PHE A 754 -13.84 59.55 8.99
C PHE A 754 -15.36 59.76 8.91
N PHE A 755 -16.12 59.45 9.98
CA PHE A 755 -17.55 59.78 10.01
C PHE A 755 -17.76 61.29 10.13
N THR A 756 -18.54 61.87 9.22
CA THR A 756 -18.92 63.29 9.29
C THR A 756 -20.29 63.54 8.67
N THR A 757 -21.05 64.44 9.28
CA THR A 757 -22.31 64.99 8.75
C THR A 757 -22.09 66.23 7.87
N LYS A 758 -20.83 66.70 7.75
CA LYS A 758 -20.47 67.90 6.99
C LYS A 758 -20.32 67.59 5.49
N PRO A 759 -20.59 68.55 4.58
CA PRO A 759 -20.37 68.35 3.15
C PRO A 759 -18.93 67.96 2.81
N PHE A 760 -18.75 67.20 1.72
CA PHE A 760 -17.44 66.72 1.27
C PHE A 760 -16.41 67.88 1.18
N GLY A 761 -15.27 67.71 1.86
CA GLY A 761 -14.21 68.73 1.94
C GLY A 761 -14.35 69.77 3.07
N LYS A 762 -15.45 69.77 3.85
CA LYS A 762 -15.65 70.68 5.00
C LYS A 762 -15.53 70.02 6.38
N GLY A 763 -15.19 68.74 6.45
CA GLY A 763 -14.93 68.04 7.70
C GLY A 763 -14.04 66.83 7.46
N SER A 764 -13.03 66.63 8.30
CA SER A 764 -12.15 65.44 8.22
C SER A 764 -12.83 64.16 8.72
N GLY A 765 -13.82 64.30 9.61
CA GLY A 765 -14.42 63.18 10.34
C GLY A 765 -13.46 62.52 11.34
N LEU A 766 -12.35 63.20 11.71
CA LEU A 766 -11.30 62.61 12.54
C LEU A 766 -11.32 63.11 14.00
N GLY A 767 -11.75 64.35 14.25
CA GLY A 767 -11.61 65.01 15.56
C GLY A 767 -12.12 64.17 16.74
N LEU A 768 -13.38 63.71 16.70
CA LEU A 768 -13.96 62.89 17.77
C LEU A 768 -13.30 61.53 17.94
N SER A 769 -12.83 60.90 16.84
CA SER A 769 -12.10 59.62 16.90
C SER A 769 -10.72 59.75 17.55
N VAL A 770 -10.03 60.89 17.35
CA VAL A 770 -8.75 61.20 18.00
C VAL A 770 -8.96 61.44 19.51
N VAL A 771 -9.98 62.21 19.89
CA VAL A 771 -10.34 62.43 21.31
C VAL A 771 -10.67 61.09 22.00
N TYR A 772 -11.43 60.21 21.34
CA TYR A 772 -11.70 58.86 21.84
C TYR A 772 -10.41 58.06 22.07
N GLY A 773 -9.49 58.06 21.11
CA GLY A 773 -8.21 57.37 21.19
C GLY A 773 -7.35 57.85 22.36
N PHE A 774 -7.16 59.17 22.49
CA PHE A 774 -6.40 59.79 23.58
C PHE A 774 -6.95 59.43 24.96
N VAL A 775 -8.27 59.56 25.16
CA VAL A 775 -8.90 59.28 26.46
C VAL A 775 -8.75 57.80 26.82
N ARG A 776 -8.89 56.88 25.85
CA ARG A 776 -8.67 55.44 26.08
C ARG A 776 -7.21 55.11 26.39
N GLN A 777 -6.25 55.68 25.68
CA GLN A 777 -4.82 55.50 25.93
C GLN A 777 -4.40 56.06 27.31
N SER A 778 -5.05 57.13 27.77
CA SER A 778 -4.88 57.71 29.12
C SER A 778 -5.59 56.92 30.24
N GLY A 779 -6.05 55.70 29.98
CA GLY A 779 -6.76 54.85 30.96
C GLY A 779 -8.19 55.32 31.29
N GLY A 780 -8.75 56.22 30.49
CA GLY A 780 -10.03 56.87 30.72
C GLY A 780 -11.24 56.27 30.00
N ARG A 781 -12.38 56.96 30.11
CA ARG A 781 -13.61 56.71 29.35
C ARG A 781 -14.18 58.02 28.82
N ILE A 782 -14.98 57.92 27.77
CA ILE A 782 -15.60 59.06 27.09
C ILE A 782 -17.08 58.77 26.81
N GLU A 783 -17.92 59.77 27.00
CA GLU A 783 -19.37 59.68 26.83
C GLU A 783 -19.89 60.90 26.05
N ILE A 784 -20.87 60.69 25.16
CA ILE A 784 -21.58 61.76 24.43
C ILE A 784 -23.05 61.70 24.81
N ALA A 785 -23.57 62.78 25.37
CA ALA A 785 -25.00 63.07 25.43
C ALA A 785 -25.32 64.09 24.34
N SER A 786 -26.34 63.83 23.51
CA SER A 786 -26.83 64.77 22.52
C SER A 786 -28.21 64.35 22.05
N GLU A 787 -29.05 65.34 21.76
CA GLU A 787 -30.36 65.21 21.14
C GLU A 787 -30.51 66.32 20.08
N PRO A 788 -31.28 66.11 18.99
CA PRO A 788 -31.50 67.15 17.98
C PRO A 788 -32.08 68.43 18.58
N GLU A 789 -31.54 69.58 18.15
CA GLU A 789 -31.87 70.95 18.61
C GLU A 789 -31.60 71.25 20.11
N ASN A 790 -31.01 70.31 20.86
CA ASN A 790 -30.69 70.44 22.30
C ASN A 790 -29.16 70.43 22.58
N GLY A 791 -28.32 70.58 21.56
CA GLY A 791 -26.86 70.62 21.70
C GLY A 791 -26.16 69.27 21.91
N THR A 792 -24.87 69.34 22.21
CA THR A 792 -24.01 68.19 22.50
C THR A 792 -23.21 68.43 23.79
N THR A 793 -23.16 67.44 24.67
CA THR A 793 -22.23 67.38 25.80
C THR A 793 -21.30 66.17 25.65
N VAL A 794 -20.00 66.42 25.55
CA VAL A 794 -18.97 65.37 25.57
C VAL A 794 -18.27 65.38 26.92
N SER A 795 -18.28 64.23 27.61
CA SER A 795 -17.65 64.05 28.93
C SER A 795 -16.44 63.13 28.83
N LEU A 796 -15.26 63.66 29.16
CA LEU A 796 -13.99 62.95 29.24
C LEU A 796 -13.72 62.60 30.72
N TYR A 797 -13.38 61.35 31.01
CA TYR A 797 -13.10 60.86 32.35
C TYR A 797 -11.68 60.30 32.42
N PHE A 798 -10.90 60.76 33.41
CA PHE A 798 -9.51 60.39 33.61
C PHE A 798 -9.28 59.88 35.04
N PRO A 799 -8.46 58.84 35.26
CA PRO A 799 -8.09 58.40 36.61
C PRO A 799 -7.38 59.52 37.39
N ARG A 800 -7.91 59.89 38.55
CA ARG A 800 -7.40 61.00 39.37
C ARG A 800 -6.29 60.53 40.31
N LEU A 801 -5.17 61.25 40.34
CA LEU A 801 -4.02 60.98 41.20
C LEU A 801 -4.31 61.32 42.68
N ALA A 802 -3.63 60.63 43.59
CA ALA A 802 -3.70 60.92 45.02
C ALA A 802 -2.85 62.16 45.38
N PRO A 803 -3.21 62.94 46.41
CA PRO A 803 -2.48 64.16 46.77
C PRO A 803 -1.01 63.96 47.17
N THR A 804 -0.59 62.73 47.46
CA THR A 804 0.78 62.37 47.84
C THR A 804 1.72 62.12 46.66
N ASP A 805 1.18 61.96 45.45
CA ASP A 805 1.94 61.52 44.26
C ASP A 805 2.30 62.69 43.34
N ILE A 806 2.45 63.89 43.91
CA ILE A 806 2.72 65.15 43.19
C ILE A 806 4.18 65.58 43.49
N PRO A 807 5.13 65.39 42.56
CA PRO A 807 6.43 66.04 42.63
C PRO A 807 6.26 67.55 42.44
N ALA A 808 6.97 68.36 43.23
CA ALA A 808 6.96 69.81 43.05
C ALA A 808 7.80 70.21 41.82
N GLU A 809 7.16 70.75 40.79
CA GLU A 809 7.89 71.37 39.68
C GLU A 809 8.54 72.68 40.11
N THR A 810 9.79 72.88 39.70
CA THR A 810 10.56 74.09 40.01
C THR A 810 10.62 74.97 38.77
N PHE A 811 9.78 76.00 38.69
CA PHE A 811 9.87 77.00 37.63
C PHE A 811 11.05 77.96 37.87
N SER A 812 12.15 77.75 37.15
CA SER A 812 13.26 78.70 37.11
C SER A 812 13.06 79.74 36.01
N ASN A 813 12.53 80.93 36.37
CA ASN A 813 12.64 82.14 35.55
C ASN A 813 14.09 82.70 35.63
N GLY A 814 15.05 81.91 35.15
CA GLY A 814 16.47 82.25 35.12
C GLY A 814 16.89 82.92 33.81
N VAL A 815 17.90 83.78 33.90
CA VAL A 815 18.65 84.25 32.72
C VAL A 815 19.24 83.04 31.99
N LEU A 816 19.11 82.98 30.66
CA LEU A 816 19.67 81.88 29.85
C LEU A 816 21.20 81.88 29.95
N ASP A 817 21.75 80.83 30.54
CA ASP A 817 23.18 80.76 30.89
C ASP A 817 24.02 80.26 29.69
N GLY A 818 24.34 81.17 28.78
CA GLY A 818 25.13 80.92 27.56
C GLY A 818 26.58 80.49 27.83
N GLY A 819 27.23 79.87 26.84
CA GLY A 819 28.55 79.24 26.95
C GLY A 819 29.67 79.85 26.11
N SER A 820 30.80 79.16 26.09
CA SER A 820 31.98 79.48 25.25
C SER A 820 32.64 78.22 24.67
N GLU A 821 32.05 77.05 24.94
CA GLU A 821 32.48 75.74 24.49
C GLU A 821 32.41 75.58 22.96
N ARG A 822 33.25 74.69 22.38
CA ARG A 822 33.23 74.36 20.95
C ARG A 822 32.20 73.26 20.65
N VAL A 823 31.23 73.55 19.79
CA VAL A 823 30.14 72.64 19.42
C VAL A 823 30.26 72.24 17.94
N LEU A 824 30.22 70.94 17.67
CA LEU A 824 30.06 70.40 16.32
C LEU A 824 28.58 70.16 16.04
N VAL A 825 28.01 70.88 15.06
CA VAL A 825 26.63 70.72 14.59
C VAL A 825 26.62 69.78 13.38
N VAL A 826 25.72 68.81 13.36
CA VAL A 826 25.58 67.83 12.27
C VAL A 826 24.11 67.74 11.85
N GLU A 827 23.79 68.25 10.66
CA GLU A 827 22.42 68.38 10.16
C GLU A 827 22.48 68.42 8.63
N ASP A 828 21.65 67.63 7.96
CA ASP A 828 21.62 67.51 6.49
C ASP A 828 20.73 68.55 5.81
N ASP A 829 19.70 69.05 6.50
CA ASP A 829 18.93 70.19 6.06
C ASP A 829 19.72 71.50 6.30
N PRO A 830 20.16 72.22 5.25
CA PRO A 830 21.01 73.39 5.41
C PRO A 830 20.29 74.54 6.12
N MET A 831 18.96 74.65 6.03
CA MET A 831 18.21 75.71 6.71
C MET A 831 18.09 75.44 8.21
N VAL A 832 17.89 74.17 8.59
CA VAL A 832 17.88 73.77 10.01
C VAL A 832 19.29 73.86 10.59
N GLY A 833 20.32 73.49 9.82
CA GLY A 833 21.72 73.56 10.23
C GLY A 833 22.21 74.99 10.46
N GLU A 834 21.90 75.91 9.54
CA GLU A 834 22.15 77.35 9.71
C GLU A 834 21.42 77.91 10.93
N PHE A 835 20.15 77.55 11.14
CA PHE A 835 19.38 77.98 12.31
C PHE A 835 19.96 77.47 13.64
N ALA A 836 20.33 76.19 13.70
CA ALA A 836 20.95 75.60 14.89
C ALA A 836 22.30 76.25 15.20
N ALA A 837 23.15 76.46 14.19
CA ALA A 837 24.41 77.15 14.33
C ALA A 837 24.25 78.60 14.80
N ALA A 838 23.34 79.37 14.18
CA ALA A 838 23.04 80.76 14.59
C ALA A 838 22.51 80.83 16.04
N THR A 839 21.62 79.92 16.42
CA THR A 839 21.08 79.82 17.78
C THR A 839 22.19 79.57 18.80
N LEU A 840 23.10 78.63 18.51
CA LEU A 840 24.22 78.30 19.39
C LEU A 840 25.25 79.45 19.48
N ILE A 841 25.56 80.12 18.37
CA ILE A 841 26.41 81.31 18.35
C ILE A 841 25.78 82.45 19.18
N SER A 842 24.45 82.64 19.10
CA SER A 842 23.71 83.62 19.91
C SER A 842 23.71 83.31 21.42
N LEU A 843 24.05 82.08 21.79
CA LEU A 843 24.25 81.62 23.16
C LEU A 843 25.74 81.60 23.56
N GLY A 844 26.64 82.14 22.71
CA GLY A 844 28.07 82.31 22.97
C GLY A 844 28.97 81.13 22.53
N TYR A 845 28.40 80.03 22.06
CA TYR A 845 29.17 78.84 21.66
C TYR A 845 29.95 79.06 20.36
N SER A 846 31.12 78.41 20.26
CA SER A 846 31.93 78.39 19.04
C SER A 846 31.51 77.20 18.17
N VAL A 847 30.81 77.44 17.07
CA VAL A 847 30.21 76.37 16.24
C VAL A 847 31.08 75.99 15.05
N THR A 848 31.13 74.70 14.73
CA THR A 848 31.55 74.16 13.43
C THR A 848 30.44 73.25 12.92
N SER A 849 30.15 73.27 11.62
CA SER A 849 29.01 72.54 11.04
C SER A 849 29.50 71.45 10.08
N ALA A 850 28.77 70.35 10.00
CA ALA A 850 28.94 69.24 9.07
C ALA A 850 27.59 68.86 8.46
N ALA A 851 27.56 68.52 7.17
CA ALA A 851 26.35 68.17 6.43
C ALA A 851 25.94 66.70 6.59
N ASP A 852 26.86 65.81 6.99
CA ASP A 852 26.56 64.41 7.25
C ASP A 852 27.43 63.76 8.33
N ALA A 853 27.03 62.57 8.76
CA ALA A 853 27.70 61.79 9.80
C ALA A 853 29.14 61.34 9.47
N SER A 854 29.49 61.26 8.19
CA SER A 854 30.83 60.90 7.71
C SER A 854 31.76 62.11 7.78
N GLU A 855 31.29 63.27 7.32
CA GLU A 855 32.01 64.55 7.44
C GLU A 855 32.25 64.91 8.91
N ALA A 856 31.24 64.75 9.77
CA ALA A 856 31.37 65.00 11.21
C ALA A 856 32.44 64.11 11.88
N LEU A 857 32.47 62.81 11.56
CA LEU A 857 33.53 61.92 12.06
C LEU A 857 34.91 62.30 11.52
N GLN A 858 35.01 62.72 10.26
CA GLN A 858 36.26 63.20 9.68
C GLN A 858 36.77 64.48 10.38
N ILE A 859 35.88 65.43 10.69
CA ILE A 859 36.20 66.65 11.44
C ILE A 859 36.68 66.32 12.86
N LEU A 860 36.05 65.35 13.53
CA LEU A 860 36.51 64.86 14.85
C LEU A 860 37.88 64.17 14.79
N GLU A 861 38.22 63.49 13.69
CA GLU A 861 39.54 62.89 13.47
C GLU A 861 40.63 63.94 13.15
N THR A 862 40.31 65.01 12.40
CA THR A 862 41.30 66.01 11.98
C THR A 862 41.47 67.22 12.90
N ASP A 863 40.39 67.73 13.50
CA ASP A 863 40.40 68.99 14.29
C ASP A 863 40.19 68.74 15.80
N GLY A 864 39.65 67.58 16.17
CA GLY A 864 39.94 66.85 17.43
C GLY A 864 39.62 67.50 18.78
N SER A 865 39.03 68.69 18.81
CA SER A 865 38.91 69.52 20.02
C SER A 865 37.54 70.21 20.10
N PHE A 866 36.51 69.39 20.31
CA PHE A 866 35.13 69.80 20.55
C PHE A 866 34.70 69.40 21.97
N ASP A 867 33.81 70.20 22.55
CA ASP A 867 33.25 70.00 23.89
C ASP A 867 31.86 69.34 23.86
N LEU A 868 31.14 69.42 22.72
CA LEU A 868 29.84 68.80 22.51
C LEU A 868 29.57 68.57 21.01
N VAL A 869 28.82 67.51 20.68
CA VAL A 869 28.25 67.28 19.35
C VAL A 869 26.73 67.41 19.41
N PHE A 870 26.15 68.19 18.52
CA PHE A 870 24.70 68.40 18.38
C PHE A 870 24.28 67.90 17.00
N SER A 871 23.49 66.84 16.91
CA SER A 871 23.26 66.10 15.66
C SER A 871 21.81 65.74 15.47
N ASP A 872 21.27 65.79 14.25
CA ASP A 872 20.04 65.05 13.95
C ASP A 872 20.27 63.53 14.03
N VAL A 873 19.20 62.77 14.22
CA VAL A 873 19.17 61.31 14.21
C VAL A 873 18.99 60.78 12.79
N VAL A 874 18.11 61.38 12.00
CA VAL A 874 17.71 60.87 10.69
C VAL A 874 18.39 61.69 9.59
N MET A 875 19.58 61.27 9.20
CA MET A 875 20.35 61.90 8.12
C MET A 875 20.60 60.90 6.97
N PRO A 876 20.59 61.34 5.70
CA PRO A 876 20.86 60.50 4.54
C PRO A 876 22.33 60.11 4.47
N GLY A 877 22.61 58.81 4.42
CA GLY A 877 23.98 58.31 4.29
C GLY A 877 24.14 56.84 4.69
N PRO A 878 25.38 56.31 4.67
CA PRO A 878 25.67 54.95 5.13
C PRO A 878 25.69 54.80 6.67
N ILE A 879 25.61 55.91 7.41
CA ILE A 879 25.67 56.01 8.86
C ILE A 879 24.61 57.05 9.27
N ASP A 880 23.65 56.66 10.11
CA ASP A 880 22.67 57.60 10.70
C ASP A 880 23.25 58.30 11.94
N GLY A 881 22.59 59.35 12.44
CA GLY A 881 23.05 60.12 13.59
C GLY A 881 23.19 59.29 14.87
N ARG A 882 22.36 58.24 15.02
CA ARG A 882 22.45 57.28 16.12
C ARG A 882 23.71 56.40 16.04
N ALA A 883 24.02 55.88 14.87
CA ALA A 883 25.23 55.08 14.63
C ALA A 883 26.49 55.96 14.76
N MET A 884 26.41 57.23 14.36
CA MET A 884 27.45 58.22 14.62
C MET A 884 27.65 58.46 16.11
N ALA A 885 26.60 58.79 16.87
CA ALA A 885 26.68 59.00 18.32
C ALA A 885 27.26 57.78 19.05
N SER A 886 26.90 56.57 18.60
CA SER A 886 27.46 55.31 19.12
C SER A 886 28.96 55.15 18.82
N LYS A 887 29.43 55.57 17.64
CA LYS A 887 30.87 55.61 17.30
C LYS A 887 31.62 56.67 18.12
N ILE A 888 31.05 57.87 18.25
CA ILE A 888 31.61 58.97 19.05
C ILE A 888 31.78 58.53 20.50
N ALA A 889 30.76 57.94 21.13
CA ALA A 889 30.87 57.46 22.51
C ALA A 889 31.89 56.31 22.70
N ALA A 890 32.21 55.56 21.64
CA ALA A 890 33.25 54.52 21.68
C ALA A 890 34.67 55.08 21.52
N GLN A 891 34.86 56.08 20.65
CA GLN A 891 36.17 56.68 20.34
C GLN A 891 36.54 57.87 21.23
N TYR A 892 35.53 58.66 21.64
CA TYR A 892 35.63 59.89 22.44
C TYR A 892 34.69 59.81 23.66
N PRO A 893 34.96 58.96 24.69
CA PRO A 893 33.98 58.66 25.74
C PRO A 893 33.54 59.82 26.64
N ASN A 894 34.28 60.94 26.60
CA ASN A 894 34.00 62.17 27.37
C ASN A 894 33.30 63.25 26.52
N LEU A 895 33.09 63.03 25.21
CA LEU A 895 32.43 64.00 24.33
C LEU A 895 30.91 63.79 24.39
N PRO A 896 30.14 64.69 25.05
CA PRO A 896 28.68 64.57 25.07
C PRO A 896 28.10 64.73 23.66
N VAL A 897 27.07 63.94 23.37
CA VAL A 897 26.30 64.02 22.12
C VAL A 897 24.84 64.30 22.49
N VAL A 898 24.32 65.42 21.99
CA VAL A 898 22.90 65.78 22.02
C VAL A 898 22.32 65.42 20.65
N LEU A 899 21.25 64.61 20.66
CA LEU A 899 20.55 64.20 19.45
C LEU A 899 19.28 65.03 19.28
N THR A 900 18.99 65.51 18.09
CA THR A 900 17.69 66.08 17.72
C THR A 900 16.90 65.05 16.91
N THR A 901 15.56 65.15 16.92
CA THR A 901 14.69 64.18 16.22
C THR A 901 13.29 64.75 16.03
N GLY A 902 12.59 64.33 14.98
CA GLY A 902 11.13 64.50 14.92
C GLY A 902 10.41 63.70 16.02
N TYR A 903 9.19 64.12 16.38
CA TYR A 903 8.37 63.54 17.45
C TYR A 903 8.16 62.01 17.37
N ALA A 904 8.23 61.39 16.19
CA ALA A 904 7.90 59.98 15.98
C ALA A 904 9.00 58.98 16.40
N ASP A 905 10.25 59.41 16.61
CA ASP A 905 11.41 58.51 16.80
C ASP A 905 11.98 58.48 18.23
N ILE A 906 11.42 59.27 19.15
CA ILE A 906 11.93 59.50 20.51
C ILE A 906 12.05 58.19 21.33
N GLU A 907 11.07 57.29 21.30
CA GLU A 907 11.14 56.02 22.06
C GLU A 907 12.19 55.04 21.52
N ARG A 908 12.40 54.99 20.19
CA ARG A 908 13.44 54.13 19.58
C ARG A 908 14.83 54.47 20.12
N ILE A 909 15.05 55.72 20.52
CA ILE A 909 16.30 56.27 21.05
C ILE A 909 16.35 56.11 22.58
N SER A 910 15.29 56.52 23.28
CA SER A 910 15.24 56.54 24.75
C SER A 910 15.26 55.14 25.39
N ALA A 911 14.68 54.12 24.75
CA ALA A 911 14.63 52.76 25.31
C ALA A 911 15.99 52.02 25.30
N THR A 912 17.00 52.52 24.57
CA THR A 912 18.24 51.77 24.29
C THR A 912 19.51 52.61 24.21
N SER A 913 19.51 53.89 24.60
CA SER A 913 20.69 54.76 24.48
C SER A 913 21.01 55.58 25.73
N ARG A 914 22.27 56.01 25.83
CA ARG A 914 22.78 56.91 26.89
C ARG A 914 22.55 58.40 26.57
N PHE A 915 21.85 58.70 25.47
CA PHE A 915 21.68 60.04 24.94
C PHE A 915 20.25 60.52 25.15
N ARG A 916 20.07 61.81 25.47
CA ARG A 916 18.76 62.42 25.64
C ARG A 916 18.37 63.14 24.33
N PRO A 917 17.31 62.69 23.62
CA PRO A 917 16.89 63.33 22.37
C PRO A 917 16.10 64.62 22.64
N LEU A 918 16.26 65.61 21.76
CA LEU A 918 15.54 66.89 21.73
C LEU A 918 14.54 66.89 20.55
N ALA A 919 13.26 67.14 20.83
CA ALA A 919 12.21 67.09 19.81
C ALA A 919 12.21 68.32 18.89
N LYS A 920 12.14 68.10 17.57
CA LYS A 920 11.88 69.13 16.54
C LYS A 920 10.36 69.37 16.41
N PRO A 921 9.86 70.63 16.41
CA PRO A 921 10.60 71.88 16.55
C PRO A 921 10.98 72.22 18.00
N TYR A 922 12.24 72.64 18.21
CA TYR A 922 12.78 73.08 19.50
C TYR A 922 12.98 74.60 19.55
N THR A 923 12.88 75.19 20.75
CA THR A 923 13.11 76.63 21.00
C THR A 923 14.54 76.92 21.47
N ARG A 924 14.94 78.20 21.40
CA ARG A 924 16.27 78.66 21.86
C ARG A 924 16.55 78.28 23.32
N ARG A 925 15.52 78.35 24.19
CA ARG A 925 15.63 77.94 25.61
C ARG A 925 15.88 76.45 25.76
N GLN A 926 15.15 75.59 25.04
CA GLN A 926 15.30 74.14 25.14
C GLN A 926 16.68 73.67 24.68
N VAL A 927 17.24 74.30 23.64
CA VAL A 927 18.63 74.08 23.19
C VAL A 927 19.62 74.46 24.30
N ALA A 928 19.48 75.64 24.90
CA ALA A 928 20.36 76.09 25.98
C ALA A 928 20.35 75.14 27.20
N GLU A 929 19.16 74.71 27.62
CA GLU A 929 18.98 73.77 28.74
C GLU A 929 19.59 72.40 28.44
N ALA A 930 19.33 71.83 27.26
CA ALA A 930 19.85 70.53 26.85
C ALA A 930 21.39 70.51 26.75
N LEU A 931 22.00 71.57 26.19
CA LEU A 931 23.46 71.68 26.12
C LEU A 931 24.09 71.83 27.51
N ARG A 932 23.48 72.63 28.40
CA ARG A 932 24.00 72.84 29.76
C ARG A 932 23.93 71.58 30.61
N GLU A 933 22.85 70.81 30.51
CA GLU A 933 22.73 69.50 31.15
C GLU A 933 23.80 68.52 30.61
N ALA A 934 23.96 68.42 29.29
CA ALA A 934 24.92 67.50 28.66
C ALA A 934 26.39 67.82 29.01
N ILE A 935 26.77 69.10 28.98
CA ILE A 935 28.13 69.54 29.34
C ILE A 935 28.38 69.37 30.86
N GLY A 936 27.38 69.72 31.69
CA GLY A 936 27.46 69.56 33.14
C GLY A 936 27.63 68.10 33.58
N ALA A 937 26.88 67.18 32.97
CA ALA A 937 26.99 65.75 33.21
C ALA A 937 28.38 65.19 32.82
N SER A 938 28.99 65.68 31.75
CA SER A 938 30.35 65.28 31.36
C SER A 938 31.42 65.83 32.32
N ARG A 939 31.34 67.11 32.70
CA ARG A 939 32.28 67.72 33.67
C ARG A 939 32.25 67.05 35.04
N ALA A 940 31.07 66.68 35.54
CA ALA A 940 30.94 65.95 36.80
C ALA A 940 31.63 64.57 36.77
N ILE A 941 31.70 63.91 35.62
CA ILE A 941 32.43 62.64 35.43
C ILE A 941 33.94 62.89 35.47
N ASP A 942 34.46 63.89 34.75
CA ASP A 942 35.90 64.21 34.75
C ASP A 942 36.37 64.68 36.15
N GLU A 943 35.58 65.44 36.91
CA GLU A 943 35.87 65.78 38.31
C GLU A 943 35.95 64.53 39.22
N LEU A 944 35.04 63.56 39.03
CA LEU A 944 35.07 62.29 39.78
C LEU A 944 36.35 61.49 39.49
N PHE A 945 36.83 61.49 38.24
CA PHE A 945 38.08 60.84 37.84
C PHE A 945 39.32 61.54 38.40
N ILE A 946 39.32 62.88 38.43
CA ILE A 946 40.41 63.68 39.01
C ILE A 946 40.48 63.46 40.54
N ALA A 947 39.34 63.46 41.24
CA ALA A 947 39.27 63.23 42.68
C ALA A 947 39.78 61.85 43.12
N HIS A 948 39.74 60.85 42.23
CA HIS A 948 40.21 59.48 42.51
C HIS A 948 41.59 59.13 41.92
N GLY A 949 42.31 60.10 41.33
CA GLY A 949 43.71 59.93 40.93
C GLY A 949 43.96 58.92 39.80
N LEU A 950 42.97 58.62 38.96
CA LEU A 950 43.08 57.65 37.88
C LEU A 950 43.54 58.34 36.57
N THR A 951 44.64 57.88 35.98
CA THR A 951 45.20 58.45 34.74
C THR A 951 44.60 57.84 33.47
N LYS A 952 44.31 58.69 32.47
CA LYS A 952 43.50 58.47 31.24
C LYS A 952 43.96 57.36 30.25
N ARG A 953 44.79 56.36 30.64
CA ARG A 953 45.40 55.39 29.68
C ARG A 953 45.28 53.89 30.00
N ARG A 954 44.46 53.48 30.98
CA ARG A 954 44.19 52.06 31.28
C ARG A 954 42.71 51.75 31.44
N LEU A 955 42.00 51.57 30.31
CA LEU A 955 40.70 50.87 30.28
C LEU A 955 40.35 50.23 28.92
N HIS A 956 41.32 50.15 27.99
CA HIS A 956 41.13 49.60 26.64
C HIS A 956 41.57 48.13 26.45
N SER A 957 41.79 47.37 27.55
CA SER A 957 42.24 45.97 27.49
C SER A 957 41.38 44.97 28.29
N THR A 958 40.21 45.36 28.78
CA THR A 958 39.29 44.49 29.54
C THR A 958 37.83 44.74 29.18
N ALA A 959 37.52 44.64 27.88
CA ALA A 959 36.14 44.61 27.36
C ALA A 959 35.96 43.58 26.22
N GLN A 960 36.69 42.46 26.29
CA GLN A 960 36.42 41.26 25.50
C GLN A 960 36.34 40.04 26.42
N LEU A 961 35.21 39.88 27.11
CA LEU A 961 34.86 38.65 27.82
C LEU A 961 33.35 38.41 27.75
N SER A 962 32.97 37.72 26.68
CA SER A 962 31.75 36.91 26.50
C SER A 962 30.81 36.81 27.71
N VAL A 963 29.75 37.63 27.74
CA VAL A 963 28.55 37.31 28.54
C VAL A 963 27.74 36.26 27.78
N LYS A 964 28.04 34.98 28.01
CA LYS A 964 27.10 33.89 27.77
C LYS A 964 26.16 33.81 28.98
N PRO A 965 24.83 33.82 28.82
CA PRO A 965 23.93 33.50 29.92
C PRO A 965 24.05 32.00 30.24
N SER A 966 24.44 31.67 31.47
CA SER A 966 24.36 30.31 32.01
C SER A 966 23.01 30.12 32.71
N PRO A 967 22.28 29.01 32.47
CA PRO A 967 20.97 28.81 33.06
C PRO A 967 21.08 28.43 34.55
N ALA A 968 20.45 29.22 35.41
CA ALA A 968 20.23 28.86 36.81
C ALA A 968 18.78 28.40 37.01
N ARG A 969 18.64 27.22 37.63
CA ARG A 969 17.38 26.55 37.98
C ARG A 969 16.36 27.51 38.61
N LEU A 970 15.16 27.53 38.06
CA LEU A 970 13.95 27.97 38.77
C LEU A 970 12.99 26.78 38.91
N SER A 971 12.42 26.68 40.10
CA SER A 971 11.53 25.60 40.55
C SER A 971 10.34 25.40 39.62
N LEU A 972 9.94 24.14 39.43
CA LEU A 972 8.63 23.78 38.90
C LEU A 972 7.53 24.32 39.83
N MET A 973 6.56 25.01 39.23
CA MET A 973 5.18 25.10 39.71
C MET A 973 4.29 25.23 38.47
N GLU A 974 3.38 24.28 38.28
CA GLU A 974 2.55 24.15 37.09
C GLU A 974 1.37 25.13 37.09
N PRO A 975 0.94 25.64 35.92
CA PRO A 975 -0.35 26.28 35.78
C PRO A 975 -1.46 25.23 35.66
N ILE A 976 -2.49 25.39 36.49
CA ILE A 976 -3.67 24.53 36.55
C ILE A 976 -4.53 24.76 35.30
N HIS A 977 -4.86 23.67 34.58
CA HIS A 977 -6.07 23.61 33.77
C HIS A 977 -6.98 22.52 34.33
N HIS A 978 -8.23 22.89 34.63
CA HIS A 978 -9.27 21.96 35.04
C HIS A 978 -9.74 21.13 33.84
N ASP A 979 -9.76 19.81 34.03
CA ASP A 979 -10.65 18.89 33.31
C ASP A 979 -11.21 17.89 34.35
N PRO A 980 -12.53 17.64 34.44
CA PRO A 980 -13.11 16.88 35.54
C PRO A 980 -13.34 15.38 35.23
N GLU A 981 -13.41 14.61 36.33
CA GLU A 981 -14.04 13.28 36.45
C GLU A 981 -13.31 12.01 35.92
N THR A 982 -12.44 11.51 36.80
CA THR A 982 -12.44 10.13 37.35
C THR A 982 -12.17 8.91 36.46
N ALA A 983 -11.03 8.28 36.72
CA ALA A 983 -10.92 6.81 36.83
C ALA A 983 -10.03 6.44 38.04
N VAL A 984 -10.36 5.35 38.73
CA VAL A 984 -9.79 4.96 40.03
C VAL A 984 -8.91 3.72 39.89
N LYS A 985 -7.63 3.82 40.32
CA LYS A 985 -6.66 2.73 40.66
C LYS A 985 -6.43 1.65 39.58
N GLU A 986 -5.20 1.32 39.18
CA GLU A 986 -4.01 1.03 40.01
C GLU A 986 -2.70 1.65 39.47
#